data_AF-A0A917YAQ6-F1
#
_entry.id   AF-A0A917YAQ6-F1
#
_cell.length_a   1.000
_cell.length_b   1.000
_cell.length_c   1.000
_cell.angle_alpha   90.00
_cell.angle_beta   90.00
_cell.angle_gamma   90.00
#
_symmetry.space_group_name_H-M   'P 1'
#
loop_
_entity.id
_entity.type
_entity.pdbx_description
1 polymer ?
#
loop_
_entity_poly.entity_id
_entity_poly.type
_entity_poly.pdbx_seq_one_letter_code
_entity_poly.pdbx_strand_id
1 'polypeptide(L)'
;MNVAVAVGCSHYEDEDIADLRFAHLDAMRMRDMFINSMDISDEAVFTFADGLPGAGPTKHNVIRTLSKLAKHAAAPIDRLFFFFSGHGFHSTSDGDDYLITSESLTDALEDTSLNFVFLVRMLRATGAQHVVLLLDACRTPVAGGKSLFAAAEKVDVERLCPPGMVSFCSCGPGTSSYESEQLKSGIFTEALYNAFGDEGRCVTVEHLDGYLTAHVPRLARQYEKPVQEPYSRVEPAALVGLEIVSLRKRNEWRASAGVGEELRQRSVIRINSAKISERAPFAIDFGTTNSVIAVADDDSRVHFVPAGDGRRLVPSVITFVPDLDYLVGSRAVDLERFSAGRTVRAIKRHLGTEYAVPVDGKELSAELLSSLVIRSLRSNAEDALGKLPREAMIAYPANFSIRQANSLLHAFELAGLRARRMVGEPNIACVLLHLDRPDWEGNVLVVDLGGGTLDVAVAEVGDQVHEIKSVYGDNHLGGLDFDVVLAGVFRERLRAWNNAVTFDAGLEAQILHEAERAKQLLTEQESAQVVIRDVEVGAQVLSHHFTVERAEFREVCAELTERFAEVVRAAIDDAYLDDPIDVVLLSGQGGKIFTVRECLEEILDDVEFVATYQDLAVAHGLALYSSLLSGASAAREGAVPLLLDLSHRGIGIRCSYAGTADDSGLRYKKGPSENVFPEFPEVLDERYRKAPDENAFPVVLIERLTTIPTMRSEYFTFVGSPGADVVLPVVEKSKTSHEDVEIGVISFPVEQAEVDIELTVEIDANSAMLLQVADRTNHTYRRYQLNQYYRDPNWVYHNSIDLLLDGWTLYDIERIDPAFRTSRADGDKVPMTLDSLDIRAEIAQLRKNLDLDIAARQASGVYAAGINDAQSTVLRRVARLLFALGRKAEGADALAESVHALLTWPGPNVPWSDVAERIELARHELTGDPALATVRNALAAVLTRHETIPETASEGVPKAFRALRAIGAKTEARHLARLYEGDVEGA
;
A
#
# COMPACT_ATOMS: atom_id res chain seq x y z
N MET A 1 27.07 -19.38 -5.13
CA MET A 1 25.98 -19.96 -5.95
C MET A 1 24.79 -20.24 -5.06
N ASN A 2 23.57 -20.14 -5.59
CA ASN A 2 22.36 -20.55 -4.87
C ASN A 2 22.05 -22.02 -5.18
N VAL A 3 21.48 -22.76 -4.22
CA VAL A 3 21.13 -24.18 -4.37
C VAL A 3 19.75 -24.41 -3.77
N ALA A 4 18.95 -25.30 -4.36
CA ALA A 4 17.68 -25.72 -3.78
C ALA A 4 17.54 -27.25 -3.72
N VAL A 5 16.86 -27.72 -2.68
CA VAL A 5 16.40 -29.10 -2.54
C VAL A 5 14.90 -29.06 -2.33
N ALA A 6 14.12 -29.70 -3.21
CA ALA A 6 12.67 -29.78 -3.12
C ALA A 6 12.24 -31.24 -2.95
N VAL A 7 11.51 -31.55 -1.89
CA VAL A 7 11.05 -32.90 -1.58
C VAL A 7 9.53 -32.91 -1.49
N GLY A 8 8.88 -33.83 -2.21
CA GLY A 8 7.42 -33.99 -2.20
C GLY A 8 7.05 -35.45 -2.09
N CYS A 9 6.39 -35.84 -1.00
CA CYS A 9 6.02 -37.24 -0.73
C CYS A 9 4.51 -37.44 -0.76
N SER A 10 4.02 -37.97 -1.87
CA SER A 10 2.63 -38.29 -2.15
C SER A 10 2.29 -39.75 -1.87
N HIS A 11 3.21 -40.68 -2.16
CA HIS A 11 2.98 -42.11 -1.96
C HIS A 11 3.96 -42.69 -0.94
N TYR A 12 3.45 -43.53 -0.04
CA TYR A 12 4.25 -44.21 0.97
C TYR A 12 4.24 -45.73 0.74
N GLU A 13 5.39 -46.38 0.95
CA GLU A 13 5.52 -47.84 0.78
C GLU A 13 4.73 -48.62 1.84
N ASP A 14 4.60 -48.05 3.03
CA ASP A 14 3.80 -48.60 4.12
C ASP A 14 2.33 -48.16 3.99
N GLU A 15 1.43 -49.13 3.85
CA GLU A 15 -0.01 -48.93 3.69
C GLU A 15 -0.67 -48.25 4.91
N ASP A 16 -0.03 -48.25 6.07
CA ASP A 16 -0.52 -47.59 7.29
C ASP A 16 -0.26 -46.06 7.31
N ILE A 17 0.57 -45.57 6.37
CA ILE A 17 0.82 -44.13 6.16
C ILE A 17 -0.11 -43.64 5.04
N ALA A 18 -0.94 -42.64 5.35
CA ALA A 18 -1.91 -42.14 4.38
C ALA A 18 -1.24 -41.35 3.23
N ASP A 19 -1.54 -41.73 1.99
CA ASP A 19 -1.10 -40.99 0.80
C ASP A 19 -1.60 -39.54 0.78
N LEU A 20 -0.80 -38.66 0.16
CA LEU A 20 -1.11 -37.26 -0.10
C LEU A 20 -1.31 -37.03 -1.60
N ARG A 21 -2.29 -36.23 -1.98
CA ARG A 21 -2.68 -36.11 -3.40
C ARG A 21 -1.70 -35.26 -4.20
N PHE A 22 -1.17 -34.19 -3.60
CA PHE A 22 -0.49 -33.14 -4.35
C PHE A 22 0.95 -32.84 -3.90
N ALA A 23 1.49 -33.54 -2.91
CA ALA A 23 2.84 -33.27 -2.40
C ALA A 23 3.93 -33.39 -3.48
N HIS A 24 3.82 -34.35 -4.40
CA HIS A 24 4.74 -34.43 -5.54
C HIS A 24 4.61 -33.23 -6.51
N LEU A 25 3.38 -32.71 -6.73
CA LEU A 25 3.14 -31.52 -7.54
C LEU A 25 3.66 -30.26 -6.86
N ASP A 26 3.50 -30.16 -5.53
CA ASP A 26 4.06 -29.08 -4.71
C ASP A 26 5.58 -28.98 -4.94
N ALA A 27 6.30 -30.11 -4.86
CA ALA A 27 7.75 -30.13 -5.08
C ALA A 27 8.16 -29.75 -6.52
N MET A 28 7.39 -30.16 -7.53
CA MET A 28 7.63 -29.75 -8.93
C MET A 28 7.39 -28.26 -9.12
N ARG A 29 6.32 -27.72 -8.54
CA ARG A 29 5.99 -26.30 -8.61
C ARG A 29 7.05 -25.44 -7.91
N MET A 30 7.55 -25.91 -6.77
CA MET A 30 8.64 -25.25 -6.07
C MET A 30 9.97 -25.32 -6.83
N ARG A 31 10.26 -26.42 -7.54
CA ARG A 31 11.40 -26.48 -8.48
C ARG A 31 11.31 -25.35 -9.51
N ASP A 32 10.17 -25.23 -10.18
CA ASP A 32 10.00 -24.20 -11.22
C ASP A 32 10.13 -22.80 -10.63
N MET A 33 9.59 -22.57 -9.43
CA MET A 33 9.73 -21.31 -8.71
C MET A 33 11.20 -21.01 -8.33
N PHE A 34 11.97 -22.01 -7.86
CA PHE A 34 13.39 -21.85 -7.57
C PHE A 34 14.20 -21.45 -8.80
N ILE A 35 13.90 -22.03 -9.96
CA ILE A 35 14.56 -21.70 -11.22
C ILE A 35 14.15 -20.30 -11.69
N ASN A 36 12.86 -20.03 -11.73
CA ASN A 36 12.32 -18.81 -12.35
C ASN A 36 12.47 -17.57 -11.47
N SER A 37 12.31 -17.71 -10.16
CA SER A 37 12.30 -16.58 -9.24
C SER A 37 13.63 -16.39 -8.51
N MET A 38 14.35 -17.45 -8.19
CA MET A 38 15.58 -17.39 -7.37
C MET A 38 16.89 -17.53 -8.19
N ASP A 39 16.77 -17.67 -9.52
CA ASP A 39 17.89 -17.81 -10.48
C ASP A 39 18.86 -18.92 -10.08
N ILE A 40 18.27 -20.03 -9.63
CA ILE A 40 18.97 -21.27 -9.35
C ILE A 40 19.00 -22.05 -10.66
N SER A 41 20.18 -22.37 -11.17
CA SER A 41 20.31 -23.18 -12.39
C SER A 41 19.60 -24.52 -12.21
N ASP A 42 19.04 -25.08 -13.27
CA ASP A 42 18.31 -26.36 -13.20
C ASP A 42 19.18 -27.48 -12.60
N GLU A 43 20.49 -27.48 -12.86
CA GLU A 43 21.45 -28.45 -12.30
C GLU A 43 21.72 -28.26 -10.79
N ALA A 44 21.34 -27.12 -10.24
CA ALA A 44 21.49 -26.77 -8.82
C ALA A 44 20.16 -26.85 -8.05
N VAL A 45 19.08 -27.31 -8.70
CA VAL A 45 17.81 -27.66 -8.04
C VAL A 45 17.68 -29.18 -8.00
N PHE A 46 17.76 -29.75 -6.80
CA PHE A 46 17.61 -31.18 -6.57
C PHE A 46 16.18 -31.48 -6.16
N THR A 47 15.39 -32.07 -7.06
CA THR A 47 14.01 -32.42 -6.74
C THR A 47 13.83 -33.91 -6.52
N PHE A 48 13.17 -34.27 -5.42
CA PHE A 48 12.80 -35.64 -5.08
C PHE A 48 11.29 -35.72 -4.92
N ALA A 49 10.63 -36.45 -5.80
CA ALA A 49 9.17 -36.55 -5.82
C ALA A 49 8.72 -37.88 -6.43
N ASP A 50 7.52 -38.32 -6.08
CA ASP A 50 6.96 -39.57 -6.57
C ASP A 50 6.91 -39.60 -8.11
N GLY A 51 7.18 -40.77 -8.67
CA GLY A 51 7.19 -40.98 -10.12
C GLY A 51 8.42 -40.46 -10.87
N LEU A 52 9.37 -39.78 -10.21
CA LEU A 52 10.62 -39.34 -10.85
C LEU A 52 11.65 -40.49 -10.96
N PRO A 53 12.11 -40.86 -12.16
CA PRO A 53 13.06 -41.95 -12.34
C PRO A 53 14.40 -41.69 -11.62
N GLY A 54 14.73 -42.53 -10.64
CA GLY A 54 15.98 -42.43 -9.88
C GLY A 54 16.04 -41.25 -8.90
N ALA A 55 14.94 -40.54 -8.69
CA ALA A 55 14.83 -39.39 -7.80
C ALA A 55 13.54 -39.43 -6.95
N GLY A 56 13.19 -40.62 -6.44
CA GLY A 56 12.08 -40.76 -5.49
C GLY A 56 12.35 -40.04 -4.15
N PRO A 57 11.31 -39.65 -3.40
CA PRO A 57 11.38 -38.86 -2.16
C PRO A 57 11.78 -39.72 -0.95
N THR A 58 12.90 -40.43 -1.07
CA THR A 58 13.49 -41.31 -0.05
C THR A 58 14.48 -40.56 0.85
N LYS A 59 14.59 -40.94 2.12
CA LYS A 59 15.63 -40.47 3.05
C LYS A 59 17.03 -40.69 2.47
N HIS A 60 17.29 -41.83 1.81
CA HIS A 60 18.57 -42.12 1.18
C HIS A 60 18.98 -41.06 0.14
N ASN A 61 18.10 -40.71 -0.79
CA ASN A 61 18.39 -39.75 -1.85
C ASN A 61 18.64 -38.34 -1.32
N VAL A 62 17.84 -37.88 -0.35
CA VAL A 62 18.00 -36.57 0.29
C VAL A 62 19.36 -36.49 1.01
N ILE A 63 19.66 -37.46 1.88
CA ILE A 63 20.92 -37.47 2.64
C ILE A 63 22.13 -37.58 1.71
N ARG A 64 22.06 -38.43 0.67
CA ARG A 64 23.13 -38.59 -0.31
C ARG A 64 23.43 -37.27 -1.02
N THR A 65 22.41 -36.49 -1.33
CA THR A 65 22.54 -35.21 -2.02
C THR A 65 23.13 -34.14 -1.12
N LEU A 66 22.62 -33.99 0.09
CA LEU A 66 23.19 -33.07 1.09
C LEU A 66 24.65 -33.44 1.42
N SER A 67 24.96 -34.73 1.51
CA SER A 67 26.33 -35.21 1.70
C SER A 67 27.27 -34.88 0.54
N LYS A 68 26.76 -34.89 -0.70
CA LYS A 68 27.53 -34.47 -1.88
C LYS A 68 27.79 -32.97 -1.85
N LEU A 69 26.77 -32.17 -1.54
CA LEU A 69 26.89 -30.72 -1.41
C LEU A 69 27.92 -30.34 -0.33
N ALA A 70 27.88 -31.00 0.84
CA ALA A 70 28.85 -30.80 1.91
C ALA A 70 30.31 -31.14 1.57
N LYS A 71 30.53 -32.07 0.62
CA LYS A 71 31.89 -32.55 0.28
C LYS A 71 32.45 -31.96 -1.01
N HIS A 72 31.59 -31.60 -1.96
CA HIS A 72 31.99 -31.31 -3.34
C HIS A 72 31.21 -30.12 -3.95
N ALA A 73 30.82 -29.13 -3.13
CA ALA A 73 30.26 -27.90 -3.69
C ALA A 73 31.27 -27.28 -4.67
N ALA A 74 30.86 -27.11 -5.93
CA ALA A 74 31.71 -26.59 -6.99
C ALA A 74 32.11 -25.12 -6.77
N ALA A 75 31.31 -24.40 -5.99
CA ALA A 75 31.54 -23.04 -5.53
C ALA A 75 30.92 -22.86 -4.13
N PRO A 76 31.32 -21.82 -3.37
CA PRO A 76 30.67 -21.46 -2.11
C PRO A 76 29.16 -21.29 -2.31
N ILE A 77 28.38 -21.90 -1.41
CA ILE A 77 26.92 -21.80 -1.41
C ILE A 77 26.56 -20.53 -0.65
N ASP A 78 25.93 -19.58 -1.35
CA ASP A 78 25.45 -18.33 -0.75
C ASP A 78 24.13 -18.62 -0.02
N ARG A 79 23.13 -19.09 -0.76
CA ARG A 79 21.82 -19.46 -0.21
C ARG A 79 21.49 -20.92 -0.53
N LEU A 80 20.99 -21.64 0.47
CA LEU A 80 20.44 -22.99 0.32
C LEU A 80 18.96 -22.98 0.72
N PHE A 81 18.08 -23.28 -0.24
CA PHE A 81 16.65 -23.45 -0.01
C PHE A 81 16.32 -24.93 0.17
N PHE A 82 15.63 -25.26 1.26
CA PHE A 82 15.14 -26.62 1.51
C PHE A 82 13.61 -26.58 1.62
N PHE A 83 12.94 -27.16 0.63
CA PHE A 83 11.49 -27.31 0.59
C PHE A 83 11.10 -28.77 0.86
N PHE A 84 10.10 -28.96 1.72
CA PHE A 84 9.51 -30.27 1.98
C PHE A 84 7.99 -30.18 2.04
N SER A 85 7.30 -31.04 1.28
CA SER A 85 5.86 -31.26 1.33
C SER A 85 5.58 -32.74 1.62
N GLY A 86 4.91 -33.02 2.74
CA GLY A 86 4.70 -34.40 3.21
C GLY A 86 4.18 -34.49 4.64
N HIS A 87 4.21 -35.69 5.22
CA HIS A 87 3.89 -35.89 6.64
C HIS A 87 5.08 -35.57 7.55
N GLY A 88 4.76 -35.10 8.76
CA GLY A 88 5.71 -34.93 9.86
C GLY A 88 5.29 -35.79 11.05
N PHE A 89 6.25 -36.21 11.86
CA PHE A 89 6.04 -37.08 13.02
C PHE A 89 6.91 -36.65 14.19
N HIS A 90 6.32 -36.59 15.39
CA HIS A 90 7.04 -36.43 16.64
C HIS A 90 7.22 -37.78 17.32
N SER A 91 8.46 -38.19 17.60
CA SER A 91 8.69 -39.40 18.39
C SER A 91 8.69 -39.09 19.88
N THR A 92 7.83 -39.78 20.62
CA THR A 92 7.81 -39.72 22.08
C THR A 92 8.90 -40.56 22.74
N SER A 93 9.63 -41.39 21.98
CA SER A 93 10.65 -42.30 22.51
C SER A 93 12.00 -41.60 22.69
N ASP A 94 12.42 -40.80 21.70
CA ASP A 94 13.67 -40.03 21.69
C ASP A 94 13.44 -38.51 21.78
N GLY A 95 12.18 -38.07 21.62
CA GLY A 95 11.79 -36.67 21.69
C GLY A 95 12.18 -35.85 20.46
N ASP A 96 12.54 -36.49 19.34
CA ASP A 96 12.94 -35.83 18.09
C ASP A 96 11.78 -35.76 17.07
N ASP A 97 11.92 -34.81 16.13
CA ASP A 97 10.99 -34.60 15.02
C ASP A 97 11.51 -35.22 13.72
N TYR A 98 10.59 -35.77 12.93
CA TYR A 98 10.88 -36.54 11.73
C TYR A 98 10.03 -36.06 10.55
N LEU A 99 10.66 -35.96 9.38
CA LEU A 99 9.97 -35.79 8.10
C LEU A 99 9.81 -37.17 7.45
N ILE A 100 8.56 -37.54 7.15
CA ILE A 100 8.23 -38.87 6.63
C ILE A 100 8.54 -38.92 5.13
N THR A 101 9.32 -39.90 4.73
CA THR A 101 9.74 -40.12 3.33
C THR A 101 9.04 -41.34 2.75
N SER A 102 9.09 -41.56 1.44
CA SER A 102 8.32 -42.65 0.81
C SER A 102 8.68 -44.04 1.33
N GLU A 103 9.92 -44.24 1.79
CA GLU A 103 10.45 -45.49 2.35
C GLU A 103 10.25 -45.64 3.88
N SER A 104 9.55 -44.69 4.51
CA SER A 104 9.29 -44.73 5.95
C SER A 104 8.35 -45.89 6.31
N LEU A 105 8.69 -46.61 7.37
CA LEU A 105 7.90 -47.71 7.93
C LEU A 105 7.35 -47.33 9.30
N THR A 106 6.08 -47.57 9.53
CA THR A 106 5.35 -47.11 10.71
C THR A 106 5.82 -47.79 12.00
N ASP A 107 6.34 -49.02 11.90
CA ASP A 107 6.96 -49.77 13.00
C ASP A 107 8.44 -49.44 13.23
N ALA A 108 9.04 -48.61 12.39
CA ALA A 108 10.45 -48.21 12.46
C ALA A 108 10.69 -46.75 12.01
N LEU A 109 9.79 -45.83 12.37
CA LEU A 109 9.83 -44.44 11.89
C LEU A 109 11.14 -43.72 12.22
N GLU A 110 11.73 -43.99 13.38
CA GLU A 110 13.00 -43.39 13.84
C GLU A 110 14.19 -43.77 12.93
N ASP A 111 14.20 -45.02 12.45
CA ASP A 111 15.27 -45.55 11.59
C ASP A 111 15.05 -45.22 10.11
N THR A 112 13.79 -45.17 9.68
CA THR A 112 13.43 -45.10 8.25
C THR A 112 13.06 -43.68 7.78
N SER A 113 12.68 -42.79 8.69
CA SER A 113 12.31 -41.39 8.37
C SER A 113 13.48 -40.41 8.52
N LEU A 114 13.33 -39.21 7.96
CA LEU A 114 14.35 -38.19 7.99
C LEU A 114 14.28 -37.41 9.32
N ASN A 115 15.14 -37.79 10.28
CA ASN A 115 15.31 -37.05 11.54
C ASN A 115 15.70 -35.59 11.26
N PHE A 116 14.93 -34.65 11.82
CA PHE A 116 15.06 -33.23 11.54
C PHE A 116 16.33 -32.63 12.13
N VAL A 117 16.73 -33.05 13.35
CA VAL A 117 18.00 -32.61 13.97
C VAL A 117 19.19 -33.02 13.09
N PHE A 118 19.16 -34.25 12.56
CA PHE A 118 20.17 -34.73 11.63
C PHE A 118 20.15 -33.97 10.30
N LEU A 119 18.97 -33.68 9.74
CA LEU A 119 18.81 -32.85 8.55
C LEU A 119 19.45 -31.46 8.74
N VAL A 120 19.14 -30.77 9.84
CA VAL A 120 19.71 -29.45 10.15
C VAL A 120 21.24 -29.50 10.23
N ARG A 121 21.81 -30.55 10.83
CA ARG A 121 23.27 -30.77 10.85
C ARG A 121 23.84 -30.92 9.45
N MET A 122 23.16 -31.67 8.58
CA MET A 122 23.57 -31.88 7.19
C MET A 122 23.48 -30.60 6.36
N LEU A 123 22.43 -29.80 6.55
CA LEU A 123 22.26 -28.50 5.89
C LEU A 123 23.37 -27.53 6.30
N ARG A 124 23.71 -27.46 7.59
CA ARG A 124 24.86 -26.66 8.07
C ARG A 124 26.19 -27.15 7.51
N ALA A 125 26.37 -28.47 7.40
CA ALA A 125 27.59 -29.07 6.86
C ALA A 125 27.82 -28.74 5.38
N THR A 126 26.80 -28.25 4.65
CA THR A 126 26.99 -27.74 3.29
C THR A 126 27.85 -26.49 3.20
N GLY A 127 28.02 -25.77 4.32
CA GLY A 127 28.75 -24.50 4.36
C GLY A 127 28.00 -23.33 3.71
N ALA A 128 26.69 -23.45 3.50
CA ALA A 128 25.85 -22.36 3.01
C ALA A 128 25.89 -21.17 3.97
N GLN A 129 26.04 -19.95 3.43
CA GLN A 129 26.03 -18.73 4.23
C GLN A 129 24.64 -18.47 4.85
N HIS A 130 23.59 -18.73 4.08
CA HIS A 130 22.20 -18.62 4.50
C HIS A 130 21.42 -19.89 4.15
N VAL A 131 20.62 -20.39 5.09
CA VAL A 131 19.73 -21.54 4.89
C VAL A 131 18.29 -21.10 5.12
N VAL A 132 17.43 -21.36 4.13
CA VAL A 132 16.00 -21.04 4.16
C VAL A 132 15.20 -22.33 4.10
N LEU A 133 14.43 -22.62 5.15
CA LEU A 133 13.56 -23.79 5.26
C LEU A 133 12.12 -23.41 4.93
N LEU A 134 11.51 -24.14 4.00
CA LEU A 134 10.11 -24.00 3.57
C LEU A 134 9.40 -25.33 3.81
N LEU A 135 8.68 -25.45 4.91
CA LEU A 135 8.15 -26.73 5.41
C LEU A 135 6.63 -26.77 5.31
N ASP A 136 6.11 -27.44 4.27
CA ASP A 136 4.69 -27.82 4.14
C ASP A 136 4.44 -29.21 4.76
N ALA A 137 4.77 -29.32 6.05
CA ALA A 137 4.62 -30.52 6.87
C ALA A 137 3.70 -30.22 8.08
N CYS A 138 3.13 -31.26 8.70
CA CYS A 138 2.06 -31.25 9.72
C CYS A 138 0.62 -31.44 9.17
N ARG A 139 0.44 -32.42 8.28
CA ARG A 139 -0.88 -32.84 7.77
C ARG A 139 -1.52 -33.86 8.73
N THR A 140 -2.80 -33.66 9.09
CA THR A 140 -3.60 -34.64 9.86
C THR A 140 -4.14 -35.72 8.91
N PRO A 141 -4.18 -37.01 9.28
CA PRO A 141 -4.87 -38.02 8.47
C PRO A 141 -6.39 -37.72 8.39
N VAL A 142 -6.95 -37.81 7.18
CA VAL A 142 -8.40 -37.73 6.94
C VAL A 142 -9.06 -39.00 7.51
N ALA A 143 -10.14 -38.84 8.26
CA ALA A 143 -10.89 -39.94 8.87
C ALA A 143 -11.32 -40.99 7.83
N GLY A 144 -10.84 -42.23 7.97
CA GLY A 144 -11.28 -43.37 7.15
C GLY A 144 -10.26 -44.49 6.92
N GLY A 145 -8.96 -44.24 7.11
CA GLY A 145 -7.90 -45.26 7.06
C GLY A 145 -7.49 -45.70 8.46
N LYS A 146 -7.15 -46.98 8.65
CA LYS A 146 -6.45 -47.43 9.85
C LYS A 146 -5.05 -46.81 9.83
N SER A 147 -4.83 -45.66 10.45
CA SER A 147 -3.52 -45.01 10.44
C SER A 147 -3.06 -44.69 11.87
N LEU A 148 -1.84 -45.09 12.19
CA LEU A 148 -1.17 -44.88 13.48
C LEU A 148 -1.09 -43.38 13.88
N PHE A 149 -1.19 -42.45 12.93
CA PHE A 149 -1.09 -41.01 13.18
C PHE A 149 -2.34 -40.36 13.79
N ALA A 150 -3.43 -41.12 14.01
CA ALA A 150 -4.58 -40.61 14.77
C ALA A 150 -4.29 -40.47 16.28
N ALA A 151 -3.22 -41.09 16.78
CA ALA A 151 -2.81 -41.08 18.18
C ALA A 151 -1.38 -40.53 18.41
N ALA A 152 -0.68 -40.08 17.37
CA ALA A 152 0.66 -39.51 17.48
C ALA A 152 0.58 -38.03 17.89
N GLU A 153 1.49 -37.58 18.77
CA GLU A 153 1.63 -36.16 19.10
C GLU A 153 2.05 -35.36 17.86
N LYS A 154 1.48 -34.17 17.70
CA LYS A 154 1.82 -33.27 16.60
C LYS A 154 3.24 -32.74 16.77
N VAL A 155 3.93 -32.55 15.66
CA VAL A 155 5.28 -31.95 15.63
C VAL A 155 5.27 -30.56 16.27
N ASP A 156 6.27 -30.31 17.11
CA ASP A 156 6.51 -28.99 17.70
C ASP A 156 7.20 -28.08 16.68
N VAL A 157 6.46 -27.10 16.19
CA VAL A 157 6.89 -26.20 15.12
C VAL A 157 8.05 -25.30 15.55
N GLU A 158 8.21 -25.01 16.85
CA GLU A 158 9.37 -24.26 17.34
C GLU A 158 10.67 -25.06 17.15
N ARG A 159 10.60 -26.39 17.27
CA ARG A 159 11.74 -27.31 17.10
C ARG A 159 12.09 -27.52 15.63
N LEU A 160 11.13 -27.28 14.73
CA LEU A 160 11.35 -27.17 13.28
C LEU A 160 11.99 -25.84 12.84
N CYS A 161 12.22 -24.91 13.78
CA CYS A 161 12.80 -23.60 13.52
C CYS A 161 14.15 -23.44 14.22
N PRO A 162 15.23 -24.05 13.70
CA PRO A 162 16.53 -24.05 14.35
C PRO A 162 17.17 -22.65 14.37
N PRO A 163 17.87 -22.27 15.46
CA PRO A 163 18.57 -21.00 15.52
C PRO A 163 19.60 -20.83 14.40
N GLY A 164 19.73 -19.61 13.87
CA GLY A 164 20.68 -19.28 12.81
C GLY A 164 20.24 -19.70 11.39
N MET A 165 18.96 -20.03 11.21
CA MET A 165 18.33 -20.27 9.91
C MET A 165 17.06 -19.42 9.79
N VAL A 166 16.59 -19.26 8.55
CA VAL A 166 15.27 -18.70 8.26
C VAL A 166 14.32 -19.86 8.03
N SER A 167 13.24 -19.94 8.80
CA SER A 167 12.25 -21.02 8.70
C SER A 167 10.85 -20.48 8.46
N PHE A 168 10.14 -21.10 7.54
CA PHE A 168 8.71 -20.90 7.29
C PHE A 168 8.00 -22.26 7.30
N CYS A 169 7.07 -22.42 8.21
CA CYS A 169 6.29 -23.62 8.44
C CYS A 169 4.83 -23.38 8.05
N SER A 170 4.20 -24.39 7.45
CA SER A 170 2.84 -24.26 6.92
C SER A 170 1.76 -23.99 7.94
N CYS A 171 2.02 -24.31 9.20
CA CYS A 171 1.08 -24.11 10.29
C CYS A 171 1.84 -23.87 11.62
N GLY A 172 1.23 -23.17 12.58
CA GLY A 172 1.78 -22.94 13.92
C GLY A 172 1.65 -24.14 14.86
N PRO A 173 2.23 -24.06 16.07
CA PRO A 173 2.20 -25.14 17.05
C PRO A 173 0.78 -25.69 17.28
N GLY A 174 0.62 -27.01 17.26
CA GLY A 174 -0.67 -27.67 17.51
C GLY A 174 -1.71 -27.57 16.38
N THR A 175 -1.46 -26.81 15.31
CA THR A 175 -2.38 -26.66 14.17
C THR A 175 -2.05 -27.64 13.04
N SER A 176 -2.69 -27.53 11.87
CA SER A 176 -2.51 -28.47 10.77
C SER A 176 -2.49 -27.77 9.42
N SER A 177 -1.78 -28.36 8.45
CA SER A 177 -1.78 -27.90 7.07
C SER A 177 -2.72 -28.74 6.19
N TYR A 178 -3.24 -28.11 5.12
CA TYR A 178 -4.28 -28.70 4.28
C TYR A 178 -3.94 -28.64 2.79
N GLU A 179 -4.40 -29.66 2.04
CA GLU A 179 -4.35 -29.70 0.58
C GLU A 179 -5.72 -29.40 -0.04
N SER A 180 -5.75 -28.72 -1.19
CA SER A 180 -6.98 -28.34 -1.90
C SER A 180 -7.05 -29.02 -3.26
N GLU A 181 -8.12 -29.78 -3.48
CA GLU A 181 -8.43 -30.39 -4.79
C GLU A 181 -8.60 -29.34 -5.89
N GLN A 182 -9.11 -28.16 -5.52
CA GLN A 182 -9.37 -27.07 -6.47
C GLN A 182 -8.05 -26.41 -6.92
N LEU A 183 -7.09 -26.28 -5.99
CA LEU A 183 -5.76 -25.76 -6.29
C LEU A 183 -4.83 -26.83 -6.88
N LYS A 184 -5.10 -28.11 -6.61
CA LYS A 184 -4.17 -29.22 -6.81
C LYS A 184 -2.81 -28.98 -6.14
N SER A 185 -2.85 -28.37 -4.96
CA SER A 185 -1.69 -27.91 -4.19
C SER A 185 -2.01 -27.85 -2.70
N GLY A 186 -0.98 -27.87 -1.85
CA GLY A 186 -1.07 -27.43 -0.46
C GLY A 186 -1.45 -25.95 -0.36
N ILE A 187 -2.25 -25.54 0.64
CA ILE A 187 -2.63 -24.12 0.85
C ILE A 187 -1.39 -23.25 1.07
N PHE A 188 -0.44 -23.73 1.88
CA PHE A 188 0.80 -23.03 2.14
C PHE A 188 1.70 -22.99 0.90
N THR A 189 1.80 -24.10 0.17
CA THR A 189 2.57 -24.14 -1.09
C THR A 189 1.99 -23.19 -2.14
N GLU A 190 0.66 -23.06 -2.23
CA GLU A 190 0.01 -22.07 -3.10
C GLU A 190 0.40 -20.65 -2.68
N ALA A 191 0.34 -20.36 -1.38
CA ALA A 191 0.74 -19.06 -0.84
C ALA A 191 2.20 -18.76 -1.13
N LEU A 192 3.12 -19.72 -0.95
CA LEU A 192 4.53 -19.58 -1.32
C LEU A 192 4.69 -19.28 -2.80
N TYR A 193 4.02 -20.04 -3.67
CA TYR A 193 4.10 -19.82 -5.10
C TYR A 193 3.60 -18.42 -5.50
N ASN A 194 2.50 -17.96 -4.91
CA ASN A 194 1.93 -16.64 -5.18
C ASN A 194 2.82 -15.52 -4.60
N ALA A 195 3.45 -15.76 -3.45
CA ALA A 195 4.42 -14.85 -2.83
C ALA A 195 5.55 -14.51 -3.80
N PHE A 196 6.03 -15.48 -4.59
CA PHE A 196 7.09 -15.29 -5.59
C PHE A 196 6.57 -15.20 -7.03
N GLY A 197 5.25 -15.05 -7.19
CA GLY A 197 4.58 -14.79 -8.46
C GLY A 197 4.30 -13.30 -8.66
N ASP A 198 3.50 -12.97 -9.67
CA ASP A 198 3.15 -11.58 -9.97
C ASP A 198 2.28 -10.93 -8.88
N GLU A 199 1.53 -11.74 -8.11
CA GLU A 199 0.63 -11.31 -7.03
C GLU A 199 1.42 -10.85 -5.79
N GLY A 200 2.40 -11.64 -5.33
CA GLY A 200 3.10 -11.36 -4.07
C GLY A 200 4.43 -10.65 -4.18
N ARG A 201 5.18 -10.87 -5.28
CA ARG A 201 6.49 -10.26 -5.58
C ARG A 201 7.50 -10.18 -4.42
N CYS A 202 7.40 -11.03 -3.40
CA CYS A 202 8.18 -10.95 -2.16
C CYS A 202 9.68 -11.04 -2.42
N VAL A 203 10.41 -9.94 -2.21
CA VAL A 203 11.85 -9.85 -2.45
C VAL A 203 12.68 -10.29 -1.25
N THR A 204 12.24 -9.97 -0.02
CA THR A 204 12.98 -10.21 1.22
C THR A 204 12.31 -11.28 2.10
N VAL A 205 13.05 -11.77 3.10
CA VAL A 205 12.52 -12.64 4.15
C VAL A 205 11.37 -11.97 4.91
N GLU A 206 11.49 -10.69 5.23
CA GLU A 206 10.44 -9.87 5.84
C GLU A 206 9.16 -9.83 4.99
N HIS A 207 9.29 -9.57 3.69
CA HIS A 207 8.14 -9.53 2.78
C HIS A 207 7.43 -10.88 2.72
N LEU A 208 8.21 -11.97 2.63
CA LEU A 208 7.64 -13.32 2.60
C LEU A 208 6.89 -13.64 3.89
N ASP A 209 7.44 -13.25 5.05
CA ASP A 209 6.81 -13.47 6.34
C ASP A 209 5.46 -12.76 6.47
N GLY A 210 5.45 -11.45 6.17
CA GLY A 210 4.22 -10.66 6.16
C GLY A 210 3.19 -11.21 5.16
N TYR A 211 3.63 -11.58 3.96
CA TYR A 211 2.77 -12.13 2.91
C TYR A 211 2.12 -13.45 3.34
N LEU A 212 2.91 -14.40 3.84
CA LEU A 212 2.39 -15.71 4.26
C LEU A 212 1.43 -15.56 5.44
N THR A 213 1.79 -14.75 6.44
CA THR A 213 0.96 -14.46 7.61
C THR A 213 -0.41 -13.92 7.21
N ALA A 214 -0.46 -13.01 6.23
CA ALA A 214 -1.72 -12.44 5.73
C ALA A 214 -2.51 -13.40 4.82
N HIS A 215 -1.84 -14.16 3.96
CA HIS A 215 -2.50 -14.85 2.85
C HIS A 215 -2.78 -16.33 3.06
N VAL A 216 -2.02 -17.05 3.88
CA VAL A 216 -2.30 -18.47 4.16
C VAL A 216 -3.68 -18.65 4.83
N PRO A 217 -4.06 -17.85 5.87
CA PRO A 217 -5.40 -17.94 6.45
C PRO A 217 -6.51 -17.53 5.48
N ARG A 218 -6.21 -16.57 4.58
CA ARG A 218 -7.16 -16.13 3.53
C ARG A 218 -7.42 -17.25 2.51
N LEU A 219 -6.36 -17.88 2.00
CA LEU A 219 -6.46 -18.98 1.06
C LEU A 219 -7.17 -20.18 1.70
N ALA A 220 -6.86 -20.50 2.96
CA ALA A 220 -7.57 -21.54 3.69
C ALA A 220 -9.09 -21.29 3.71
N ARG A 221 -9.52 -20.07 4.07
CA ARG A 221 -10.94 -19.67 4.05
C ARG A 221 -11.54 -19.72 2.66
N GLN A 222 -10.83 -19.20 1.65
CA GLN A 222 -11.28 -19.16 0.26
C GLN A 222 -11.54 -20.56 -0.31
N TYR A 223 -10.73 -21.54 0.08
CA TYR A 223 -10.83 -22.92 -0.38
C TYR A 223 -11.52 -23.86 0.62
N GLU A 224 -12.34 -23.28 1.51
CA GLU A 224 -13.19 -24.01 2.47
C GLU A 224 -12.39 -24.99 3.35
N LYS A 225 -11.17 -24.61 3.72
CA LYS A 225 -10.32 -25.33 4.68
C LYS A 225 -10.43 -24.73 6.08
N PRO A 226 -10.16 -25.51 7.14
CA PRO A 226 -9.99 -24.96 8.48
C PRO A 226 -8.88 -23.91 8.49
N VAL A 227 -8.93 -23.01 9.48
CA VAL A 227 -7.93 -21.94 9.63
C VAL A 227 -6.54 -22.55 9.70
N GLN A 228 -5.66 -22.06 8.84
CA GLN A 228 -4.26 -22.44 8.77
C GLN A 228 -3.43 -21.17 8.99
N GLU A 229 -2.77 -21.07 10.15
CA GLU A 229 -1.87 -19.96 10.49
C GLU A 229 -0.43 -20.40 10.28
N PRO A 230 0.34 -19.82 9.34
CA PRO A 230 1.73 -20.19 9.16
C PRO A 230 2.56 -19.70 10.34
N TYR A 231 3.74 -20.31 10.54
CA TYR A 231 4.68 -19.91 11.56
C TYR A 231 6.05 -19.70 10.95
N SER A 232 6.76 -18.66 11.36
CA SER A 232 8.08 -18.33 10.87
C SER A 232 9.05 -18.02 12.00
N ARG A 233 10.34 -18.20 11.72
CA ARG A 233 11.43 -17.76 12.59
C ARG A 233 12.57 -17.21 11.76
N VAL A 234 12.95 -15.97 12.03
CA VAL A 234 14.04 -15.27 11.35
C VAL A 234 15.15 -14.98 12.34
N GLU A 235 16.16 -15.86 12.38
CA GLU A 235 17.31 -15.69 13.27
C GLU A 235 18.65 -15.86 12.54
N PRO A 236 19.62 -14.93 12.75
CA PRO A 236 19.54 -13.71 13.55
C PRO A 236 18.66 -12.62 12.90
N ALA A 237 18.22 -11.63 13.68
CA ALA A 237 17.39 -10.50 13.21
C ALA A 237 18.00 -9.72 12.03
N ALA A 238 19.32 -9.77 11.86
CA ALA A 238 20.00 -9.20 10.69
C ALA A 238 19.57 -9.83 9.34
N LEU A 239 18.92 -10.99 9.36
CA LEU A 239 18.43 -11.68 8.16
C LEU A 239 17.03 -11.25 7.70
N VAL A 240 16.35 -10.37 8.43
CA VAL A 240 15.02 -9.83 8.04
C VAL A 240 15.07 -9.22 6.64
N GLY A 241 16.09 -8.41 6.36
CA GLY A 241 16.33 -7.81 5.04
C GLY A 241 17.05 -8.71 4.02
N LEU A 242 17.19 -10.02 4.28
CA LEU A 242 17.83 -10.94 3.33
C LEU A 242 16.99 -11.05 2.06
N GLU A 243 17.56 -10.63 0.92
CA GLU A 243 16.93 -10.84 -0.39
C GLU A 243 16.93 -12.33 -0.75
N ILE A 244 15.79 -12.84 -1.23
CA ILE A 244 15.54 -14.25 -1.57
C ILE A 244 15.11 -14.46 -3.03
N VAL A 245 14.96 -13.37 -3.80
CA VAL A 245 14.62 -13.38 -5.23
C VAL A 245 15.80 -12.90 -6.07
N SER A 246 15.95 -13.44 -7.26
CA SER A 246 16.99 -13.06 -8.20
C SER A 246 16.84 -11.65 -8.77
N LEU A 247 17.98 -11.05 -9.15
CA LEU A 247 17.99 -9.77 -9.86
C LEU A 247 17.24 -9.85 -11.20
N ARG A 248 17.31 -11.00 -11.89
CA ARG A 248 16.59 -11.25 -13.14
C ARG A 248 15.08 -11.21 -12.93
N LYS A 249 14.53 -11.99 -11.99
CA LYS A 249 13.09 -12.02 -11.73
C LYS A 249 12.59 -10.65 -11.28
N ARG A 250 13.37 -9.98 -10.44
CA ARG A 250 13.13 -8.57 -10.09
C ARG A 250 13.01 -7.72 -11.36
N ASN A 251 14.00 -7.76 -12.26
CA ASN A 251 13.98 -7.04 -13.55
C ASN A 251 12.76 -7.38 -14.42
N GLU A 252 12.36 -8.65 -14.50
CA GLU A 252 11.15 -9.07 -15.23
C GLU A 252 9.90 -8.43 -14.62
N TRP A 253 9.78 -8.42 -13.29
CA TRP A 253 8.72 -7.68 -12.62
C TRP A 253 8.78 -6.20 -13.00
N ARG A 254 9.96 -5.56 -12.99
CA ARG A 254 10.14 -4.14 -13.37
C ARG A 254 9.58 -3.77 -14.73
N ALA A 255 9.83 -4.60 -15.73
CA ALA A 255 9.31 -4.40 -17.08
C ALA A 255 7.77 -4.53 -17.15
N SER A 256 7.14 -5.23 -16.21
CA SER A 256 5.69 -5.44 -16.15
C SER A 256 4.89 -4.30 -15.48
N ALA A 257 5.55 -3.19 -15.06
CA ALA A 257 4.96 -2.05 -14.34
C ALA A 257 3.74 -1.38 -14.98
N GLY A 258 3.52 -1.63 -16.27
CA GLY A 258 2.40 -1.06 -16.98
C GLY A 258 2.54 0.42 -17.33
N VAL A 259 3.68 1.08 -17.09
CA VAL A 259 4.01 2.43 -17.60
C VAL A 259 5.20 2.36 -18.58
N GLY A 260 5.24 3.27 -19.54
CA GLY A 260 6.29 3.38 -20.55
C GLY A 260 7.59 4.04 -20.03
N GLU A 261 8.43 4.54 -20.92
CA GLU A 261 9.69 5.21 -20.58
C GLU A 261 9.53 6.71 -20.32
N GLU A 262 10.43 7.28 -19.50
CA GLU A 262 10.51 8.73 -19.34
C GLU A 262 11.19 9.36 -20.56
N LEU A 263 10.52 10.31 -21.22
CA LEU A 263 11.01 11.02 -22.40
C LEU A 263 11.93 12.19 -22.01
N ARG A 264 13.15 11.86 -21.57
CA ARG A 264 14.10 12.84 -20.99
C ARG A 264 14.86 13.65 -22.03
N GLN A 265 15.13 14.93 -21.71
CA GLN A 265 16.10 15.74 -22.46
C GLN A 265 17.48 15.60 -21.81
N ARG A 266 18.40 14.90 -22.47
CA ARG A 266 19.76 14.69 -21.96
C ARG A 266 20.63 15.92 -22.19
N SER A 267 20.54 16.88 -21.27
CA SER A 267 21.51 17.97 -21.13
C SER A 267 22.43 17.66 -19.97
N VAL A 268 23.69 17.32 -20.23
CA VAL A 268 24.60 16.91 -19.15
C VAL A 268 25.23 18.13 -18.49
N ILE A 269 24.60 18.64 -17.44
CA ILE A 269 25.22 19.59 -16.51
C ILE A 269 26.02 18.77 -15.50
N ARG A 270 27.34 18.68 -15.70
CA ARG A 270 28.20 17.89 -14.82
C ARG A 270 28.47 18.61 -13.51
N ILE A 271 28.32 17.89 -12.40
CA ILE A 271 28.82 18.28 -11.09
C ILE A 271 30.16 17.59 -10.87
N ASN A 272 31.11 18.27 -10.24
CA ASN A 272 32.41 17.69 -9.94
C ASN A 272 32.28 16.61 -8.85
N SER A 273 32.21 15.35 -9.26
CA SER A 273 32.03 14.20 -8.36
C SER A 273 33.29 13.78 -7.60
N ALA A 274 34.45 14.42 -7.83
CA ALA A 274 35.72 14.02 -7.21
C ALA A 274 35.74 14.17 -5.67
N LYS A 275 34.90 15.06 -5.13
CA LYS A 275 34.77 15.32 -3.68
C LYS A 275 33.45 14.82 -3.11
N ILE A 276 32.64 14.10 -3.88
CA ILE A 276 31.38 13.56 -3.38
C ILE A 276 31.66 12.15 -2.88
N SER A 277 31.58 11.97 -1.56
CA SER A 277 31.72 10.67 -0.91
C SER A 277 30.67 9.68 -1.43
N GLU A 278 31.11 8.45 -1.74
CA GLU A 278 30.19 7.35 -2.05
C GLU A 278 29.38 6.89 -0.84
N ARG A 279 29.77 7.31 0.37
CA ARG A 279 29.08 6.94 1.62
C ARG A 279 27.92 7.87 1.96
N ALA A 280 27.86 9.07 1.37
CA ALA A 280 26.83 10.05 1.69
C ALA A 280 25.57 9.82 0.82
N PRO A 281 24.42 9.45 1.41
CA PRO A 281 23.18 9.35 0.66
C PRO A 281 22.78 10.71 0.07
N PHE A 282 22.03 10.67 -1.04
CA PHE A 282 21.47 11.88 -1.64
C PHE A 282 20.35 12.44 -0.77
N ALA A 283 20.24 13.75 -0.68
CA ALA A 283 19.11 14.42 -0.05
C ALA A 283 18.01 14.65 -1.08
N ILE A 284 16.80 14.19 -0.79
CA ILE A 284 15.65 14.41 -1.65
C ILE A 284 14.52 15.03 -0.86
N ASP A 285 14.12 16.21 -1.31
CA ASP A 285 12.88 16.87 -0.95
C ASP A 285 11.87 16.60 -2.07
N PHE A 286 10.93 15.68 -1.83
CA PHE A 286 9.81 15.42 -2.73
C PHE A 286 8.64 16.31 -2.30
N GLY A 287 8.50 17.48 -2.90
CA GLY A 287 7.44 18.43 -2.57
C GLY A 287 6.20 18.30 -3.45
N THR A 288 5.07 18.84 -2.99
CA THR A 288 3.78 18.78 -3.71
C THR A 288 3.82 19.49 -5.07
N THR A 289 4.53 20.62 -5.15
CA THR A 289 4.62 21.42 -6.39
C THR A 289 5.98 21.30 -7.06
N ASN A 290 7.06 21.30 -6.28
CA ASN A 290 8.42 21.18 -6.76
C ASN A 290 9.18 20.18 -5.91
N SER A 291 10.12 19.48 -6.53
CA SER A 291 11.03 18.55 -5.86
C SER A 291 12.48 18.92 -6.15
N VAL A 292 13.37 18.54 -5.23
CA VAL A 292 14.80 18.85 -5.27
C VAL A 292 15.60 17.63 -4.89
N ILE A 293 16.72 17.43 -5.58
CA ILE A 293 17.76 16.48 -5.20
C ILE A 293 19.09 17.20 -5.00
N ALA A 294 19.77 16.88 -3.90
CA ALA A 294 21.03 17.49 -3.51
C ALA A 294 22.00 16.47 -2.93
N VAL A 295 23.28 16.83 -2.92
CA VAL A 295 24.34 16.04 -2.28
C VAL A 295 25.40 16.99 -1.73
N ALA A 296 25.94 16.68 -0.57
CA ALA A 296 27.06 17.42 0.00
C ALA A 296 28.39 16.76 -0.39
N ASP A 297 29.40 17.59 -0.67
CA ASP A 297 30.77 17.12 -0.84
C ASP A 297 31.51 17.00 0.52
N ASP A 298 32.73 16.46 0.48
CA ASP A 298 33.58 16.22 1.65
C ASP A 298 33.96 17.52 2.40
N ASP A 299 33.82 18.68 1.75
CA ASP A 299 34.03 20.01 2.36
C ASP A 299 32.71 20.59 2.92
N SER A 300 31.65 19.78 3.04
CA SER A 300 30.30 20.19 3.43
C SER A 300 29.69 21.27 2.53
N ARG A 301 30.05 21.32 1.25
CA ARG A 301 29.37 22.17 0.27
C ARG A 301 28.24 21.40 -0.39
N VAL A 302 27.05 22.00 -0.40
CA VAL A 302 25.87 21.38 -1.01
C VAL A 302 25.79 21.68 -2.49
N HIS A 303 25.64 20.62 -3.28
CA HIS A 303 25.43 20.64 -4.72
C HIS A 303 23.98 20.22 -5.01
N PHE A 304 23.18 21.18 -5.49
CA PHE A 304 21.84 20.91 -6.01
C PHE A 304 21.94 20.39 -7.43
N VAL A 305 21.30 19.25 -7.69
CA VAL A 305 21.31 18.61 -9.02
C VAL A 305 20.25 19.27 -9.89
N PRO A 306 20.62 19.91 -11.01
CA PRO A 306 19.65 20.50 -11.93
C PRO A 306 19.00 19.43 -12.82
N ALA A 307 17.77 19.71 -13.27
CA ALA A 307 17.15 18.97 -14.37
C ALA A 307 17.82 19.31 -15.72
N GLY A 308 17.39 18.61 -16.79
CA GLY A 308 17.90 18.84 -18.15
C GLY A 308 17.67 20.25 -18.70
N ASP A 309 16.80 21.06 -18.10
CA ASP A 309 16.60 22.48 -18.43
C ASP A 309 17.47 23.44 -17.59
N GLY A 310 18.28 22.91 -16.67
CA GLY A 310 19.16 23.67 -15.78
C GLY A 310 18.53 24.14 -14.47
N ARG A 311 17.23 23.89 -14.24
CA ARG A 311 16.54 24.29 -13.01
C ARG A 311 16.83 23.32 -11.88
N ARG A 312 17.03 23.84 -10.67
CA ARG A 312 17.22 23.05 -9.43
C ARG A 312 15.89 22.58 -8.84
N LEU A 313 14.86 23.42 -8.95
CA LEU A 313 13.49 23.08 -8.60
C LEU A 313 12.86 22.38 -9.79
N VAL A 314 12.50 21.11 -9.62
CA VAL A 314 11.86 20.30 -10.66
C VAL A 314 10.37 20.20 -10.34
N PRO A 315 9.47 20.70 -11.20
CA PRO A 315 8.04 20.59 -10.94
C PRO A 315 7.60 19.14 -10.73
N SER A 316 6.81 18.88 -9.70
CA SER A 316 6.24 17.56 -9.37
C SER A 316 5.01 17.29 -10.24
N VAL A 317 5.22 17.32 -11.56
CA VAL A 317 4.18 17.21 -12.59
C VAL A 317 4.58 16.12 -13.57
N ILE A 318 3.61 15.27 -13.93
CA ILE A 318 3.78 14.17 -14.88
C ILE A 318 2.78 14.35 -16.01
N THR A 319 3.22 14.28 -17.26
CA THR A 319 2.31 14.26 -18.41
C THR A 319 2.56 12.99 -19.21
N PHE A 320 1.52 12.17 -19.37
CA PHE A 320 1.57 10.95 -20.16
C PHE A 320 1.33 11.25 -21.64
N VAL A 321 2.09 10.56 -22.48
CA VAL A 321 1.94 10.52 -23.93
C VAL A 321 1.55 9.08 -24.34
N PRO A 322 1.32 8.78 -25.64
CA PRO A 322 0.94 7.42 -26.06
C PRO A 322 1.88 6.33 -25.52
N ASP A 323 1.37 5.11 -25.40
CA ASP A 323 2.07 3.94 -24.85
C ASP A 323 2.46 4.06 -23.37
N LEU A 324 1.88 5.04 -22.65
CA LEU A 324 2.18 5.39 -21.26
C LEU A 324 3.64 5.82 -21.04
N ASP A 325 4.34 6.20 -22.11
CA ASP A 325 5.54 7.02 -22.01
C ASP A 325 5.18 8.35 -21.32
N TYR A 326 6.12 8.96 -20.63
CA TYR A 326 5.80 10.11 -19.79
C TYR A 326 6.91 11.16 -19.73
N LEU A 327 6.52 12.38 -19.38
CA LEU A 327 7.38 13.53 -19.13
C LEU A 327 7.24 13.95 -17.67
N VAL A 328 8.33 14.40 -17.06
CA VAL A 328 8.36 14.96 -15.70
C VAL A 328 8.91 16.39 -15.73
N GLY A 329 8.47 17.24 -14.81
CA GLY A 329 9.06 18.57 -14.59
C GLY A 329 8.54 19.65 -15.53
N SER A 330 9.37 20.63 -15.86
CA SER A 330 8.97 21.80 -16.68
C SER A 330 8.34 21.40 -18.02
N ARG A 331 8.81 20.33 -18.65
CA ARG A 331 8.27 19.85 -19.93
C ARG A 331 6.88 19.24 -19.80
N ALA A 332 6.55 18.65 -18.65
CA ALA A 332 5.20 18.19 -18.37
C ALA A 332 4.25 19.39 -18.22
N VAL A 333 4.69 20.41 -17.47
CA VAL A 333 3.96 21.68 -17.32
C VAL A 333 3.69 22.34 -18.67
N ASP A 334 4.68 22.39 -19.57
CA ASP A 334 4.53 22.98 -20.91
C ASP A 334 3.46 22.29 -21.77
N LEU A 335 3.19 21.00 -21.53
CA LEU A 335 2.20 20.21 -22.29
C LEU A 335 0.82 20.12 -21.63
N GLU A 336 0.69 20.55 -20.37
CA GLU A 336 -0.54 20.38 -19.58
C GLU A 336 -1.77 20.93 -20.30
N ARG A 337 -1.66 22.11 -20.93
CA ARG A 337 -2.76 22.73 -21.69
C ARG A 337 -3.31 21.81 -22.79
N PHE A 338 -2.46 21.01 -23.44
CA PHE A 338 -2.82 20.13 -24.54
C PHE A 338 -3.11 18.70 -24.10
N SER A 339 -2.86 18.36 -22.83
CA SER A 339 -2.92 17.01 -22.29
C SER A 339 -3.46 16.99 -20.86
N ALA A 340 -4.42 17.87 -20.56
CA ALA A 340 -4.96 18.05 -19.21
C ALA A 340 -5.54 16.75 -18.63
N GLY A 341 -6.22 15.93 -19.46
CA GLY A 341 -6.72 14.60 -19.06
C GLY A 341 -5.66 13.51 -18.90
N ARG A 342 -4.38 13.83 -19.16
CA ARG A 342 -3.22 12.94 -19.04
C ARG A 342 -2.10 13.55 -18.19
N THR A 343 -2.38 14.65 -17.50
CA THR A 343 -1.40 15.36 -16.66
C THR A 343 -1.78 15.19 -15.20
N VAL A 344 -0.80 14.84 -14.38
CA VAL A 344 -0.93 14.61 -12.95
C VAL A 344 -0.10 15.67 -12.21
N ARG A 345 -0.72 16.32 -11.23
CA ARG A 345 -0.10 17.31 -10.34
C ARG A 345 -0.42 16.97 -8.88
N ALA A 346 0.35 17.56 -7.96
CA ALA A 346 0.08 17.52 -6.53
C ALA A 346 -0.10 16.12 -5.92
N ILE A 347 0.52 15.10 -6.52
CA ILE A 347 0.30 13.69 -6.16
C ILE A 347 0.71 13.36 -4.72
N LYS A 348 1.63 14.15 -4.13
CA LYS A 348 2.03 14.04 -2.73
C LYS A 348 0.84 14.13 -1.75
N ARG A 349 -0.19 14.95 -2.08
CA ARG A 349 -1.41 15.08 -1.26
C ARG A 349 -2.26 13.81 -1.19
N HIS A 350 -2.04 12.90 -2.13
CA HIS A 350 -2.81 11.67 -2.28
C HIS A 350 -2.09 10.43 -1.72
N LEU A 351 -0.85 10.58 -1.24
CA LEU A 351 -0.15 9.50 -0.54
C LEU A 351 -0.95 9.05 0.67
N GLY A 352 -0.97 7.74 0.94
CA GLY A 352 -1.72 7.14 2.03
C GLY A 352 -3.23 7.05 1.80
N THR A 353 -3.73 7.39 0.60
CA THR A 353 -5.16 7.31 0.25
C THR A 353 -5.42 6.27 -0.83
N GLU A 354 -6.70 6.00 -1.15
CA GLU A 354 -7.09 5.11 -2.26
C GLU A 354 -7.04 5.79 -3.63
N TYR A 355 -6.54 7.02 -3.71
CA TYR A 355 -6.49 7.78 -4.94
C TYR A 355 -5.67 7.07 -6.03
N ALA A 356 -6.29 6.92 -7.19
CA ALA A 356 -5.67 6.45 -8.41
C ALA A 356 -6.09 7.35 -9.58
N VAL A 357 -5.20 7.48 -10.57
CA VAL A 357 -5.46 8.23 -11.78
C VAL A 357 -5.67 7.26 -12.94
N PRO A 358 -6.82 7.29 -13.63
CA PRO A 358 -7.01 6.53 -14.86
C PRO A 358 -6.24 7.19 -16.00
N VAL A 359 -5.25 6.47 -16.57
CA VAL A 359 -4.50 6.91 -17.76
C VAL A 359 -4.52 5.79 -18.78
N ASP A 360 -5.05 6.09 -19.98
CA ASP A 360 -5.19 5.15 -21.10
C ASP A 360 -5.75 3.76 -20.71
N GLY A 361 -6.74 3.76 -19.79
CA GLY A 361 -7.43 2.55 -19.31
C GLY A 361 -6.72 1.79 -18.19
N LYS A 362 -5.64 2.34 -17.60
CA LYS A 362 -4.98 1.80 -16.41
C LYS A 362 -5.14 2.74 -15.22
N GLU A 363 -5.42 2.17 -14.06
CA GLU A 363 -5.45 2.90 -12.78
C GLU A 363 -4.02 2.97 -12.21
N LEU A 364 -3.48 4.17 -12.07
CA LEU A 364 -2.13 4.41 -11.54
C LEU A 364 -2.23 4.98 -10.11
N SER A 365 -1.64 4.29 -9.13
CA SER A 365 -1.70 4.71 -7.72
C SER A 365 -0.85 5.94 -7.43
N ALA A 366 -1.14 6.62 -6.31
CA ALA A 366 -0.37 7.77 -5.86
C ALA A 366 1.12 7.45 -5.60
N GLU A 367 1.42 6.27 -5.07
CA GLU A 367 2.79 5.80 -4.81
C GLU A 367 3.55 5.58 -6.13
N LEU A 368 2.92 4.91 -7.11
CA LEU A 368 3.51 4.69 -8.43
C LEU A 368 3.79 6.03 -9.12
N LEU A 369 2.83 6.94 -9.14
CA LEU A 369 2.97 8.26 -9.76
C LEU A 369 4.06 9.08 -9.06
N SER A 370 4.10 9.09 -7.72
CA SER A 370 5.15 9.74 -6.94
C SER A 370 6.55 9.17 -7.28
N SER A 371 6.64 7.85 -7.48
CA SER A 371 7.89 7.20 -7.87
C SER A 371 8.43 7.69 -9.23
N LEU A 372 7.57 8.10 -10.17
CA LEU A 372 8.00 8.61 -11.48
C LEU A 372 8.76 9.93 -11.33
N VAL A 373 8.28 10.81 -10.44
CA VAL A 373 8.95 12.08 -10.13
C VAL A 373 10.28 11.82 -9.43
N ILE A 374 10.29 11.00 -8.38
CA ILE A 374 11.50 10.68 -7.61
C ILE A 374 12.55 9.98 -8.50
N ARG A 375 12.12 9.10 -9.42
CA ARG A 375 13.01 8.47 -10.39
C ARG A 375 13.60 9.47 -11.38
N SER A 376 12.84 10.47 -11.81
CA SER A 376 13.37 11.54 -12.66
C SER A 376 14.48 12.32 -11.94
N LEU A 377 14.29 12.64 -10.65
CA LEU A 377 15.32 13.28 -9.80
C LEU A 377 16.59 12.41 -9.67
N ARG A 378 16.42 11.12 -9.35
CA ARG A 378 17.51 10.14 -9.29
C ARG A 378 18.30 10.08 -10.60
N SER A 379 17.57 10.06 -11.72
CA SER A 379 18.17 9.96 -13.04
C SER A 379 18.89 11.26 -13.43
N ASN A 380 18.40 12.43 -12.99
CA ASN A 380 19.11 13.70 -13.14
C ASN A 380 20.45 13.68 -12.37
N ALA A 381 20.47 13.10 -11.17
CA ALA A 381 21.70 12.95 -10.38
C ALA A 381 22.69 11.98 -11.03
N GLU A 382 22.20 10.87 -11.58
CA GLU A 382 23.02 9.95 -12.37
C GLU A 382 23.66 10.64 -13.57
N ASP A 383 22.89 11.40 -14.35
CA ASP A 383 23.41 12.14 -15.49
C ASP A 383 24.47 13.19 -15.07
N ALA A 384 24.23 13.89 -13.96
CA ALA A 384 25.12 14.95 -13.47
C ALA A 384 26.45 14.41 -12.89
N LEU A 385 26.43 13.22 -12.27
CA LEU A 385 27.56 12.68 -11.51
C LEU A 385 28.25 11.47 -12.18
N GLY A 386 27.58 10.82 -13.13
CA GLY A 386 28.03 9.59 -13.78
C GLY A 386 27.97 8.35 -12.88
N LYS A 387 27.20 8.40 -11.79
CA LYS A 387 27.00 7.30 -10.84
C LYS A 387 25.53 7.24 -10.43
N LEU A 388 24.98 6.03 -10.37
CA LEU A 388 23.58 5.80 -10.00
C LEU A 388 23.38 5.92 -8.48
N PRO A 389 22.55 6.86 -7.98
CA PRO A 389 22.16 6.91 -6.58
C PRO A 389 21.40 5.65 -6.16
N ARG A 390 21.69 5.14 -4.95
CA ARG A 390 21.02 3.94 -4.37
C ARG A 390 20.37 4.19 -3.02
N GLU A 391 20.86 5.16 -2.26
CA GLU A 391 20.33 5.52 -0.95
C GLU A 391 19.98 7.00 -0.91
N ALA A 392 18.95 7.35 -0.12
CA ALA A 392 18.51 8.72 0.06
C ALA A 392 18.20 9.06 1.53
N MET A 393 18.53 10.28 1.92
CA MET A 393 17.90 11.00 3.02
C MET A 393 16.60 11.62 2.49
N ILE A 394 15.50 11.38 3.19
CA ILE A 394 14.16 11.73 2.74
C ILE A 394 13.56 12.78 3.67
N ALA A 395 13.02 13.85 3.12
CA ALA A 395 12.17 14.77 3.87
C ALA A 395 10.71 14.34 3.78
N TYR A 396 9.95 14.57 4.86
CA TYR A 396 8.50 14.36 4.87
C TYR A 396 7.79 15.47 5.66
N PRO A 397 6.55 15.82 5.31
CA PRO A 397 5.75 16.76 6.10
C PRO A 397 5.59 16.20 7.50
N ALA A 398 5.91 16.99 8.52
CA ALA A 398 5.93 16.50 9.89
C ALA A 398 4.53 16.09 10.38
N ASN A 399 3.45 16.61 9.77
CA ASN A 399 2.06 16.18 10.00
C ASN A 399 1.62 14.94 9.20
N PHE A 400 2.52 14.24 8.51
CA PHE A 400 2.16 12.97 7.89
C PHE A 400 1.75 11.94 8.94
N SER A 401 0.67 11.22 8.63
CA SER A 401 0.32 9.99 9.33
C SER A 401 1.35 8.90 9.03
N ILE A 402 1.43 7.88 9.89
CA ILE A 402 2.26 6.68 9.64
C ILE A 402 1.92 6.08 8.27
N ARG A 403 0.64 6.04 7.90
CA ARG A 403 0.19 5.55 6.59
C ARG A 403 0.78 6.37 5.43
N GLN A 404 0.81 7.69 5.55
CA GLN A 404 1.38 8.58 4.53
C GLN A 404 2.90 8.46 4.45
N ALA A 405 3.59 8.40 5.60
CA ALA A 405 5.03 8.19 5.66
C ALA A 405 5.45 6.86 5.00
N ASN A 406 4.71 5.77 5.25
CA ASN A 406 4.94 4.48 4.60
C ASN A 406 4.68 4.53 3.09
N SER A 407 3.63 5.23 2.66
CA SER A 407 3.34 5.40 1.23
C SER A 407 4.45 6.19 0.51
N LEU A 408 5.05 7.17 1.21
CA LEU A 408 6.20 7.90 0.72
C LEU A 408 7.43 6.99 0.62
N LEU A 409 7.76 6.22 1.67
CA LEU A 409 8.85 5.24 1.64
C LEU A 409 8.70 4.28 0.45
N HIS A 410 7.49 3.76 0.25
CA HIS A 410 7.16 2.90 -0.87
C HIS A 410 7.39 3.60 -2.22
N ALA A 411 7.00 4.87 -2.37
CA ALA A 411 7.30 5.63 -3.59
C ALA A 411 8.82 5.79 -3.85
N PHE A 412 9.64 5.89 -2.80
CA PHE A 412 11.11 5.93 -2.91
C PHE A 412 11.71 4.56 -3.28
N GLU A 413 11.21 3.48 -2.70
CA GLU A 413 11.58 2.11 -3.08
C GLU A 413 11.24 1.85 -4.55
N LEU A 414 10.06 2.30 -4.98
CA LEU A 414 9.70 2.38 -6.39
C LEU A 414 10.54 3.39 -7.17
N ALA A 415 11.24 4.35 -6.61
CA ALA A 415 12.21 5.11 -7.40
C ALA A 415 13.55 4.36 -7.56
N GLY A 416 13.69 3.24 -6.86
CA GLY A 416 14.92 2.49 -6.70
C GLY A 416 15.91 3.14 -5.74
N LEU A 417 15.39 3.81 -4.72
CA LEU A 417 16.16 4.45 -3.66
C LEU A 417 15.77 3.83 -2.32
N ARG A 418 16.77 3.35 -1.57
CA ARG A 418 16.58 2.92 -0.19
C ARG A 418 16.63 4.13 0.74
N ALA A 419 15.64 4.24 1.63
CA ALA A 419 15.66 5.25 2.68
C ALA A 419 16.78 4.95 3.69
N ARG A 420 17.73 5.87 3.84
CA ARG A 420 18.75 5.81 4.91
C ARG A 420 18.21 6.39 6.20
N ARG A 421 17.45 7.49 6.08
CA ARG A 421 16.81 8.23 7.17
C ARG A 421 15.65 9.07 6.59
N MET A 422 14.55 9.16 7.31
CA MET A 422 13.50 10.16 7.08
C MET A 422 13.60 11.28 8.12
N VAL A 423 13.44 12.55 7.73
CA VAL A 423 13.45 13.66 8.68
C VAL A 423 12.29 14.60 8.37
N GLY A 424 11.60 15.07 9.40
CA GLY A 424 10.54 16.06 9.23
C GLY A 424 11.05 17.32 8.54
N GLU A 425 10.32 17.82 7.55
CA GLU A 425 10.61 19.03 6.77
C GLU A 425 10.97 20.26 7.64
N PRO A 426 10.14 20.67 8.62
CA PRO A 426 10.50 21.79 9.48
C PRO A 426 11.69 21.48 10.42
N ASN A 427 11.87 20.22 10.80
CA ASN A 427 12.91 19.81 11.75
C ASN A 427 14.29 19.88 11.10
N ILE A 428 14.42 19.45 9.84
CA ILE A 428 15.68 19.53 9.11
C ILE A 428 16.03 20.98 8.73
N ALA A 429 15.02 21.83 8.51
CA ALA A 429 15.23 23.25 8.29
C ALA A 429 15.78 23.94 9.56
N CYS A 430 15.33 23.55 10.76
CA CYS A 430 15.92 24.00 12.03
C CYS A 430 17.40 23.62 12.12
N VAL A 431 17.76 22.37 11.80
CA VAL A 431 19.16 21.90 11.79
C VAL A 431 20.01 22.75 10.82
N LEU A 432 19.48 23.12 9.65
CA LEU A 432 20.19 23.98 8.71
C LEU A 432 20.55 25.34 9.32
N LEU A 433 19.65 25.96 10.08
CA LEU A 433 19.88 27.26 10.71
C LEU A 433 21.09 27.22 11.66
N HIS A 434 21.16 26.20 12.52
CA HIS A 434 22.29 26.03 13.44
C HIS A 434 23.58 25.67 12.71
N LEU A 435 23.52 24.84 11.67
CA LEU A 435 24.69 24.54 10.85
C LEU A 435 25.26 25.77 10.13
N ASP A 436 24.44 26.81 9.91
CA ASP A 436 24.85 28.13 9.40
C ASP A 436 25.29 29.08 10.53
N ARG A 437 24.69 28.96 11.72
CA ARG A 437 24.93 29.77 12.92
C ARG A 437 25.30 28.90 14.13
N PRO A 438 26.51 28.31 14.16
CA PRO A 438 26.87 27.31 15.17
C PRO A 438 26.94 27.85 16.59
N ASP A 439 27.26 29.13 16.77
CA ASP A 439 27.39 29.78 18.09
C ASP A 439 26.07 30.39 18.58
N TRP A 440 24.96 30.20 17.84
CA TRP A 440 23.67 30.78 18.18
C TRP A 440 22.79 29.78 18.94
N GLU A 441 22.22 30.23 20.05
CA GLU A 441 21.27 29.51 20.89
C GLU A 441 20.01 30.37 21.04
N GLY A 442 18.85 29.72 21.17
CA GLY A 442 17.56 30.40 21.33
C GLY A 442 16.39 29.59 20.80
N ASN A 443 15.20 30.21 20.80
CA ASN A 443 13.96 29.59 20.37
C ASN A 443 13.67 29.91 18.90
N VAL A 444 13.39 28.86 18.12
CA VAL A 444 13.11 28.96 16.68
C VAL A 444 11.70 28.49 16.39
N LEU A 445 10.93 29.32 15.67
CA LEU A 445 9.73 28.90 14.98
C LEU A 445 10.08 28.62 13.51
N VAL A 446 9.97 27.36 13.09
CA VAL A 446 10.07 26.98 11.68
C VAL A 446 8.67 26.93 11.10
N VAL A 447 8.45 27.66 10.01
CA VAL A 447 7.21 27.65 9.23
C VAL A 447 7.56 27.16 7.83
N ASP A 448 7.23 25.90 7.54
CA ASP A 448 7.28 25.34 6.19
C ASP A 448 5.90 25.43 5.54
N LEU A 449 5.70 26.43 4.69
CA LEU A 449 4.50 26.53 3.88
C LEU A 449 4.85 26.18 2.43
N GLY A 450 4.61 24.92 2.09
CA GLY A 450 4.84 24.40 0.76
C GLY A 450 3.75 24.77 -0.24
N GLY A 451 3.77 24.09 -1.39
CA GLY A 451 2.67 24.18 -2.35
C GLY A 451 1.41 23.42 -1.92
N GLY A 452 1.55 22.46 -1.00
CA GLY A 452 0.50 21.52 -0.65
C GLY A 452 0.18 21.36 0.83
N THR A 453 1.15 21.62 1.70
CA THR A 453 1.06 21.38 3.13
C THR A 453 1.66 22.57 3.88
N LEU A 454 1.18 22.76 5.10
CA LEU A 454 1.76 23.64 6.10
C LEU A 454 2.31 22.74 7.21
N ASP A 455 3.57 22.90 7.55
CA ASP A 455 4.20 22.25 8.69
C ASP A 455 4.90 23.31 9.53
N VAL A 456 4.63 23.31 10.82
CA VAL A 456 5.15 24.28 11.79
C VAL A 456 5.84 23.51 12.92
N ALA A 457 7.07 23.87 13.23
CA ALA A 457 7.77 23.31 14.38
C ALA A 457 8.32 24.43 15.26
N VAL A 458 8.24 24.24 16.57
CA VAL A 458 8.94 25.06 17.55
C VAL A 458 10.10 24.25 18.11
N ALA A 459 11.29 24.81 18.09
CA ALA A 459 12.50 24.15 18.53
C ALA A 459 13.31 25.04 19.47
N GLU A 460 13.88 24.43 20.49
CA GLU A 460 14.89 25.04 21.34
C GLU A 460 16.27 24.63 20.83
N VAL A 461 17.08 25.62 20.45
CA VAL A 461 18.44 25.41 19.95
C VAL A 461 19.42 25.72 21.08
N GLY A 462 20.06 24.68 21.63
CA GLY A 462 21.22 24.82 22.50
C GLY A 462 22.53 24.49 21.76
N ASP A 463 23.65 24.45 22.50
CA ASP A 463 25.00 24.21 21.99
C ASP A 463 25.10 23.10 20.92
N GLN A 464 24.64 21.89 21.23
CA GLN A 464 24.69 20.74 20.29
C GLN A 464 23.41 19.89 20.24
N VAL A 465 22.35 20.34 20.91
CA VAL A 465 21.07 19.60 20.99
C VAL A 465 19.97 20.48 20.41
N HIS A 466 19.23 19.91 19.46
CA HIS A 466 17.99 20.48 18.94
C HIS A 466 16.84 19.66 19.48
N GLU A 467 16.13 20.25 20.43
CA GLU A 467 14.90 19.67 20.95
C GLU A 467 13.73 20.31 20.20
N ILE A 468 13.08 19.53 19.36
CA ILE A 468 11.79 19.92 18.81
C ILE A 468 10.79 19.85 19.98
N LYS A 469 10.17 20.97 20.31
CA LYS A 469 9.24 21.11 21.45
C LYS A 469 7.80 20.81 21.02
N SER A 470 7.44 21.28 19.83
CA SER A 470 6.12 21.03 19.26
C SER A 470 6.20 20.95 17.74
N VAL A 471 5.27 20.19 17.16
CA VAL A 471 5.09 20.06 15.71
C VAL A 471 3.60 20.08 15.41
N TYR A 472 3.23 20.89 14.44
CA TYR A 472 1.89 21.10 13.94
C TYR A 472 1.86 21.17 12.42
N GLY A 473 0.68 21.03 11.83
CA GLY A 473 0.54 21.23 10.41
C GLY A 473 -0.88 21.04 9.90
N ASP A 474 -1.02 21.22 8.60
CA ASP A 474 -2.26 21.06 7.84
C ASP A 474 -1.93 20.52 6.45
N ASN A 475 -2.39 19.30 6.17
CA ASN A 475 -2.11 18.58 4.92
C ASN A 475 -2.86 19.16 3.70
N HIS A 476 -3.77 20.12 3.93
CA HIS A 476 -4.61 20.78 2.94
C HIS A 476 -4.57 22.32 3.09
N LEU A 477 -3.39 22.84 3.41
CA LEU A 477 -3.10 24.26 3.43
C LEU A 477 -1.72 24.52 2.83
N GLY A 478 -1.68 25.11 1.64
CA GLY A 478 -0.45 25.41 0.92
C GLY A 478 -0.71 26.38 -0.22
N GLY A 479 0.35 26.73 -0.96
CA GLY A 479 0.25 27.68 -2.07
C GLY A 479 -0.83 27.34 -3.11
N LEU A 480 -1.12 26.05 -3.34
CA LEU A 480 -2.16 25.59 -4.26
C LEU A 480 -3.58 25.96 -3.80
N ASP A 481 -3.85 26.01 -2.50
CA ASP A 481 -5.21 26.32 -2.02
C ASP A 481 -5.53 27.80 -2.24
N PHE A 482 -4.53 28.68 -2.09
CA PHE A 482 -4.63 30.08 -2.50
C PHE A 482 -4.88 30.21 -4.02
N ASP A 483 -4.22 29.38 -4.83
CA ASP A 483 -4.43 29.35 -6.28
C ASP A 483 -5.86 28.92 -6.65
N VAL A 484 -6.39 27.91 -5.96
CA VAL A 484 -7.75 27.39 -6.17
C VAL A 484 -8.81 28.42 -5.79
N VAL A 485 -8.65 29.11 -4.65
CA VAL A 485 -9.55 30.20 -4.24
C VAL A 485 -9.55 31.31 -5.28
N LEU A 486 -8.36 31.75 -5.72
CA LEU A 486 -8.22 32.83 -6.69
C LEU A 486 -8.75 32.41 -8.09
N ALA A 487 -8.52 31.16 -8.50
CA ALA A 487 -9.10 30.57 -9.70
C ALA A 487 -10.64 30.56 -9.65
N GLY A 488 -11.23 30.36 -8.46
CA GLY A 488 -12.67 30.51 -8.22
C GLY A 488 -13.18 31.89 -8.61
N VAL A 489 -12.52 32.95 -8.15
CA VAL A 489 -12.82 34.35 -8.50
C VAL A 489 -12.72 34.57 -10.00
N PHE A 490 -11.69 34.00 -10.64
CA PHE A 490 -11.46 34.17 -12.08
C PHE A 490 -12.57 33.50 -12.90
N ARG A 491 -13.03 32.32 -12.46
CA ARG A 491 -14.17 31.61 -13.04
C ARG A 491 -15.44 32.44 -12.98
N GLU A 492 -15.72 33.06 -11.84
CA GLU A 492 -16.88 33.93 -11.66
C GLU A 492 -16.81 35.18 -12.55
N ARG A 493 -15.63 35.80 -12.68
CA ARG A 493 -15.43 36.93 -13.58
C ARG A 493 -15.65 36.57 -15.05
N LEU A 494 -15.18 35.39 -15.49
CA LEU A 494 -15.44 34.90 -16.84
C LEU A 494 -16.94 34.66 -17.09
N ARG A 495 -17.65 34.06 -16.13
CA ARG A 495 -19.12 33.87 -16.20
C ARG A 495 -19.87 35.20 -16.23
N ALA A 496 -19.42 36.20 -15.45
CA ALA A 496 -19.99 37.53 -15.42
C ALA A 496 -19.71 38.33 -16.70
N TRP A 497 -18.53 38.12 -17.32
CA TRP A 497 -18.19 38.70 -18.61
C TRP A 497 -19.05 38.14 -19.74
N ASN A 498 -19.23 36.81 -19.77
CA ASN A 498 -20.13 36.17 -20.73
C ASN A 498 -20.69 34.84 -20.19
N ASN A 499 -22.01 34.72 -20.16
CA ASN A 499 -22.69 33.52 -19.66
C ASN A 499 -22.62 32.31 -20.61
N ALA A 500 -22.14 32.49 -21.85
CA ALA A 500 -21.93 31.43 -22.83
C ALA A 500 -20.50 30.84 -22.81
N VAL A 501 -19.69 31.17 -21.81
CA VAL A 501 -18.37 30.55 -21.60
C VAL A 501 -18.53 29.09 -21.23
N THR A 502 -17.80 28.21 -21.93
CA THR A 502 -17.72 26.79 -21.59
C THR A 502 -16.41 26.50 -20.86
N PHE A 503 -16.48 25.74 -19.77
CA PHE A 503 -15.33 25.37 -18.94
C PHE A 503 -14.92 23.93 -19.25
N ASP A 504 -13.91 23.77 -20.10
CA ASP A 504 -13.25 22.50 -20.33
C ASP A 504 -11.96 22.38 -19.49
N ALA A 505 -11.32 21.21 -19.55
CA ALA A 505 -10.10 20.94 -18.79
C ALA A 505 -8.93 21.86 -19.19
N GLY A 506 -8.87 22.30 -20.45
CA GLY A 506 -7.81 23.19 -20.95
C GLY A 506 -7.97 24.62 -20.44
N LEU A 507 -9.19 25.13 -20.40
CA LEU A 507 -9.52 26.42 -19.83
C LEU A 507 -9.31 26.43 -18.31
N GLU A 508 -9.73 25.40 -17.60
CA GLU A 508 -9.51 25.28 -16.14
C GLU A 508 -8.01 25.24 -15.79
N ALA A 509 -7.20 24.50 -16.56
CA ALA A 509 -5.74 24.51 -16.39
C ALA A 509 -5.15 25.92 -16.61
N GLN A 510 -5.63 26.66 -17.61
CA GLN A 510 -5.20 28.04 -17.85
C GLN A 510 -5.63 29.00 -16.73
N ILE A 511 -6.84 28.87 -16.21
CA ILE A 511 -7.33 29.68 -15.09
C ILE A 511 -6.45 29.45 -13.85
N LEU A 512 -6.15 28.19 -13.52
CA LEU A 512 -5.29 27.85 -12.39
C LEU A 512 -3.86 28.39 -12.58
N HIS A 513 -3.31 28.29 -13.79
CA HIS A 513 -1.99 28.83 -14.11
C HIS A 513 -1.93 30.36 -13.94
N GLU A 514 -2.92 31.08 -14.45
CA GLU A 514 -2.98 32.54 -14.29
C GLU A 514 -3.26 32.94 -12.83
N ALA A 515 -3.98 32.12 -12.05
CA ALA A 515 -4.16 32.34 -10.61
C ALA A 515 -2.82 32.22 -9.85
N GLU A 516 -2.05 31.16 -10.11
CA GLU A 516 -0.71 30.99 -9.54
C GLU A 516 0.21 32.17 -9.90
N ARG A 517 0.19 32.58 -11.17
CA ARG A 517 0.95 33.74 -11.67
C ARG A 517 0.52 35.04 -10.99
N ALA A 518 -0.78 35.28 -10.86
CA ALA A 518 -1.31 36.48 -10.20
C ALA A 518 -0.92 36.52 -8.71
N LYS A 519 -1.05 35.39 -7.99
CA LYS A 519 -0.60 35.26 -6.60
C LYS A 519 0.88 35.62 -6.45
N GLN A 520 1.74 35.06 -7.31
CA GLN A 520 3.17 35.35 -7.30
C GLN A 520 3.47 36.84 -7.56
N LEU A 521 2.77 37.48 -8.51
CA LEU A 521 2.93 38.91 -8.77
C LEU A 521 2.46 39.78 -7.60
N LEU A 522 1.36 39.41 -6.95
CA LEU A 522 0.79 40.13 -5.81
C LEU A 522 1.65 40.06 -4.54
N THR A 523 2.62 39.15 -4.47
CA THR A 523 3.65 39.17 -3.42
C THR A 523 4.49 40.46 -3.47
N GLU A 524 4.78 40.97 -4.67
CA GLU A 524 5.67 42.13 -4.87
C GLU A 524 4.92 43.39 -5.35
N GLN A 525 3.70 43.23 -5.89
CA GLN A 525 2.95 44.29 -6.56
C GLN A 525 1.57 44.47 -5.92
N GLU A 526 1.05 45.71 -5.94
CA GLU A 526 -0.30 46.02 -5.44
C GLU A 526 -1.42 45.47 -6.33
N SER A 527 -1.12 45.15 -7.59
CA SER A 527 -2.08 44.57 -8.52
C SER A 527 -1.39 43.67 -9.56
N ALA A 528 -2.14 42.72 -10.12
CA ALA A 528 -1.69 41.82 -11.17
C ALA A 528 -2.68 41.84 -12.36
N GLN A 529 -2.15 41.90 -13.59
CA GLN A 529 -2.92 41.74 -14.81
C GLN A 529 -3.06 40.26 -15.17
N VAL A 530 -4.31 39.81 -15.27
CA VAL A 530 -4.69 38.43 -15.64
C VAL A 530 -5.18 38.42 -17.08
N VAL A 531 -4.69 37.46 -17.86
CA VAL A 531 -5.08 37.31 -19.27
C VAL A 531 -5.46 35.87 -19.55
N ILE A 532 -6.76 35.62 -19.73
CA ILE A 532 -7.29 34.31 -20.14
C ILE A 532 -7.53 34.35 -21.66
N ARG A 533 -6.79 33.51 -22.38
CA ARG A 533 -6.76 33.45 -23.85
C ARG A 533 -7.63 32.31 -24.36
N ASP A 534 -8.01 32.43 -25.64
CA ASP A 534 -8.71 31.40 -26.40
C ASP A 534 -9.94 30.81 -25.69
N VAL A 535 -10.73 31.65 -25.02
CA VAL A 535 -11.96 31.27 -24.33
C VAL A 535 -13.06 31.04 -25.36
N GLU A 536 -13.63 29.84 -25.37
CA GLU A 536 -14.81 29.54 -26.18
C GLU A 536 -16.07 30.18 -25.59
N VAL A 537 -16.73 31.02 -26.38
CA VAL A 537 -17.91 31.79 -26.03
C VAL A 537 -18.96 31.61 -27.12
N GLY A 538 -19.86 30.66 -26.92
CA GLY A 538 -20.79 30.22 -27.96
C GLY A 538 -20.04 29.74 -29.22
N ALA A 539 -20.15 30.47 -30.33
CA ALA A 539 -19.46 30.16 -31.58
C ALA A 539 -18.18 30.98 -31.82
N GLN A 540 -17.75 31.78 -30.84
CA GLN A 540 -16.58 32.65 -30.94
C GLN A 540 -15.46 32.19 -29.99
N VAL A 541 -14.21 32.49 -30.36
CA VAL A 541 -13.04 32.30 -29.49
C VAL A 541 -12.49 33.68 -29.17
N LEU A 542 -12.48 34.06 -27.90
CA LEU A 542 -12.16 35.41 -27.43
C LEU A 542 -11.12 35.36 -26.31
N SER A 543 -10.39 36.46 -26.10
CA SER A 543 -9.51 36.62 -24.93
C SER A 543 -10.11 37.64 -23.96
N HIS A 544 -10.02 37.37 -22.67
CA HIS A 544 -10.49 38.26 -21.61
C HIS A 544 -9.32 38.68 -20.71
N HIS A 545 -9.34 39.94 -20.28
CA HIS A 545 -8.33 40.51 -19.39
C HIS A 545 -9.01 41.25 -18.25
N PHE A 546 -8.45 41.12 -17.06
CA PHE A 546 -8.90 41.84 -15.87
C PHE A 546 -7.73 42.00 -14.89
N THR A 547 -7.94 42.87 -13.89
CA THR A 547 -6.95 43.18 -12.86
C THR A 547 -7.41 42.62 -11.52
N VAL A 548 -6.48 42.08 -10.74
CA VAL A 548 -6.69 41.63 -9.37
C VAL A 548 -5.80 42.47 -8.46
N GLU A 549 -6.31 42.91 -7.32
CA GLU A 549 -5.58 43.75 -6.36
C GLU A 549 -5.25 42.97 -5.08
N ARG A 550 -4.22 43.39 -4.34
CA ARG A 550 -3.86 42.77 -3.05
C ARG A 550 -5.01 42.81 -2.05
N ALA A 551 -5.80 43.89 -2.05
CA ALA A 551 -6.96 44.02 -1.16
C ALA A 551 -8.00 42.91 -1.42
N GLU A 552 -8.29 42.64 -2.69
CA GLU A 552 -9.17 41.53 -3.07
C GLU A 552 -8.57 40.18 -2.70
N PHE A 553 -7.27 39.96 -2.92
CA PHE A 553 -6.59 38.72 -2.50
C PHE A 553 -6.72 38.48 -0.99
N ARG A 554 -6.51 39.52 -0.17
CA ARG A 554 -6.68 39.43 1.30
C ARG A 554 -8.10 39.02 1.67
N GLU A 555 -9.10 39.63 1.04
CA GLU A 555 -10.50 39.34 1.32
C GLU A 555 -10.86 37.89 0.98
N VAL A 556 -10.53 37.43 -0.23
CA VAL A 556 -10.95 36.10 -0.70
C VAL A 556 -10.14 34.97 -0.05
N CYS A 557 -8.89 35.22 0.36
CA CYS A 557 -8.03 34.23 1.00
C CYS A 557 -7.97 34.36 2.55
N ALA A 558 -8.88 35.14 3.15
CA ALA A 558 -8.88 35.39 4.58
C ALA A 558 -8.98 34.10 5.41
N GLU A 559 -9.84 33.16 5.01
CA GLU A 559 -10.03 31.88 5.72
C GLU A 559 -8.75 31.03 5.74
N LEU A 560 -8.01 30.98 4.63
CA LEU A 560 -6.73 30.25 4.55
C LEU A 560 -5.66 30.90 5.44
N THR A 561 -5.66 32.23 5.52
CA THR A 561 -4.72 32.98 6.37
C THR A 561 -5.05 32.79 7.86
N GLU A 562 -6.33 32.74 8.23
CA GLU A 562 -6.72 32.45 9.62
C GLU A 562 -6.38 31.01 10.02
N ARG A 563 -6.64 30.03 9.15
CA ARG A 563 -6.19 28.63 9.39
C ARG A 563 -4.68 28.54 9.59
N PHE A 564 -3.90 29.28 8.79
CA PHE A 564 -2.45 29.38 8.99
C PHE A 564 -2.12 29.94 10.38
N ALA A 565 -2.78 31.02 10.80
CA ALA A 565 -2.58 31.65 12.10
C ALA A 565 -2.92 30.69 13.27
N GLU A 566 -4.02 29.94 13.17
CA GLU A 566 -4.43 28.96 14.17
C GLU A 566 -3.39 27.86 14.36
N VAL A 567 -2.84 27.32 13.27
CA VAL A 567 -1.79 26.28 13.31
C VAL A 567 -0.52 26.82 13.96
N VAL A 568 -0.10 28.04 13.61
CA VAL A 568 1.09 28.69 14.20
C VAL A 568 0.91 28.94 15.70
N ARG A 569 -0.23 29.51 16.12
CA ARG A 569 -0.52 29.75 17.55
C ARG A 569 -0.55 28.44 18.33
N ALA A 570 -1.19 27.40 17.79
CA ALA A 570 -1.24 26.10 18.44
C ALA A 570 0.15 25.47 18.62
N ALA A 571 1.07 25.68 17.68
CA ALA A 571 2.45 25.22 17.80
C ALA A 571 3.20 25.95 18.92
N ILE A 572 3.08 27.29 18.98
CA ILE A 572 3.72 28.10 20.02
C ILE A 572 3.17 27.75 21.40
N ASP A 573 1.85 27.64 21.54
CA ASP A 573 1.19 27.37 22.82
C ASP A 573 1.61 26.01 23.41
N ASP A 574 1.68 24.97 22.59
CA ASP A 574 2.05 23.61 23.03
C ASP A 574 3.55 23.40 23.19
N ALA A 575 4.39 24.35 22.74
CA ALA A 575 5.83 24.27 22.97
C ALA A 575 6.20 24.53 24.44
N TYR A 576 5.29 25.14 25.21
CA TYR A 576 5.50 25.52 26.61
C TYR A 576 6.84 26.22 26.85
N LEU A 577 7.20 27.15 25.96
CA LEU A 577 8.44 27.91 26.07
C LEU A 577 8.38 28.88 27.26
N ASP A 578 9.48 28.94 28.02
CA ASP A 578 9.66 29.93 29.08
C ASP A 578 10.01 31.32 28.49
N ASP A 579 10.77 31.33 27.40
CA ASP A 579 11.26 32.51 26.69
C ASP A 579 10.53 32.70 25.34
N PRO A 580 10.45 33.93 24.79
CA PRO A 580 9.81 34.18 23.49
C PRO A 580 10.57 33.51 22.32
N ILE A 581 9.93 33.47 21.15
CA ILE A 581 10.57 33.06 19.90
C ILE A 581 11.56 34.15 19.46
N ASP A 582 12.82 33.78 19.25
CA ASP A 582 13.89 34.69 18.79
C ASP A 582 13.96 34.77 17.26
N VAL A 583 13.75 33.63 16.58
CA VAL A 583 13.90 33.49 15.13
C VAL A 583 12.70 32.79 14.50
N VAL A 584 12.21 33.34 13.40
CA VAL A 584 11.27 32.67 12.48
C VAL A 584 12.01 32.25 11.21
N LEU A 585 12.12 30.96 10.99
CA LEU A 585 12.67 30.38 9.76
C LEU A 585 11.55 30.07 8.78
N LEU A 586 11.53 30.77 7.65
CA LEU A 586 10.58 30.51 6.56
C LEU A 586 11.16 29.47 5.59
N SER A 587 10.49 28.32 5.51
CA SER A 587 10.72 27.27 4.53
C SER A 587 9.53 27.18 3.57
N GLY A 588 9.77 26.71 2.34
CA GLY A 588 8.73 26.53 1.33
C GLY A 588 8.34 27.82 0.60
N GLN A 589 7.98 27.65 -0.67
CA GLN A 589 7.62 28.77 -1.57
C GLN A 589 6.34 29.49 -1.16
N GLY A 590 5.42 28.83 -0.47
CA GLY A 590 4.19 29.42 0.03
C GLY A 590 4.44 30.47 1.10
N GLY A 591 5.55 30.40 1.84
CA GLY A 591 5.96 31.45 2.79
C GLY A 591 6.26 32.81 2.14
N LYS A 592 6.29 32.90 0.79
CA LYS A 592 6.42 34.17 0.05
C LYS A 592 5.09 34.88 -0.15
N ILE A 593 3.97 34.23 0.13
CA ILE A 593 2.65 34.88 0.05
C ILE A 593 2.63 35.98 1.10
N PHE A 594 2.35 37.22 0.68
CA PHE A 594 2.56 38.38 1.54
C PHE A 594 1.71 38.37 2.82
N THR A 595 0.51 37.79 2.77
CA THR A 595 -0.38 37.65 3.95
C THR A 595 0.20 36.72 5.01
N VAL A 596 1.09 35.79 4.65
CA VAL A 596 1.74 34.87 5.59
C VAL A 596 2.72 35.64 6.47
N ARG A 597 3.54 36.51 5.87
CA ARG A 597 4.46 37.37 6.62
C ARG A 597 3.71 38.37 7.48
N GLU A 598 2.70 39.05 6.92
CA GLU A 598 1.84 39.98 7.67
C GLU A 598 1.22 39.29 8.89
N CYS A 599 0.70 38.08 8.73
CA CYS A 599 0.12 37.29 9.82
C CYS A 599 1.15 36.93 10.90
N LEU A 600 2.37 36.53 10.52
CA LEU A 600 3.44 36.23 11.50
C LEU A 600 3.89 37.47 12.27
N GLU A 601 3.97 38.62 11.61
CA GLU A 601 4.28 39.92 12.24
C GLU A 601 3.16 40.41 13.17
N GLU A 602 1.92 39.92 12.99
CA GLU A 602 0.81 40.17 13.93
C GLU A 602 0.81 39.22 15.14
N ILE A 603 1.36 38.00 14.99
CA ILE A 603 1.43 36.99 16.05
C ILE A 603 2.66 37.19 16.95
N LEU A 604 3.79 37.63 16.37
CA LEU A 604 5.09 37.69 17.03
C LEU A 604 5.66 39.12 17.04
N ASP A 605 6.11 39.55 18.20
CA ASP A 605 6.83 40.81 18.40
C ASP A 605 8.35 40.58 18.44
N ASP A 606 9.13 41.56 17.96
CA ASP A 606 10.61 41.62 18.08
C ASP A 606 11.38 40.37 17.59
N VAL A 607 10.89 39.69 16.55
CA VAL A 607 11.45 38.45 16.00
C VAL A 607 12.34 38.67 14.76
N GLU A 608 13.42 37.87 14.60
CA GLU A 608 14.21 37.85 13.37
C GLU A 608 13.60 36.90 12.33
N PHE A 609 13.31 37.38 11.11
CA PHE A 609 12.88 36.52 10.01
C PHE A 609 14.08 36.06 9.15
N VAL A 610 14.31 34.75 9.09
CA VAL A 610 15.32 34.13 8.24
C VAL A 610 14.65 33.49 7.01
N ALA A 611 14.91 34.04 5.83
CA ALA A 611 14.38 33.55 4.55
C ALA A 611 15.47 33.18 3.52
N THR A 612 16.75 33.21 3.91
CA THR A 612 17.91 32.96 3.02
C THR A 612 17.83 31.63 2.26
N TYR A 613 17.24 30.61 2.88
CA TYR A 613 17.19 29.25 2.36
C TYR A 613 15.83 28.84 1.81
N GLN A 614 14.82 29.71 1.84
CA GLN A 614 13.39 29.38 1.77
C GLN A 614 13.01 28.28 0.75
N ASP A 615 13.48 28.37 -0.50
CA ASP A 615 13.10 27.41 -1.55
C ASP A 615 13.85 26.06 -1.48
N LEU A 616 14.99 26.01 -0.78
CA LEU A 616 15.93 24.89 -0.78
C LEU A 616 16.31 24.42 0.63
N ALA A 617 15.69 24.97 1.68
CA ALA A 617 16.08 24.78 3.07
C ALA A 617 16.07 23.30 3.46
N VAL A 618 15.00 22.60 3.11
CA VAL A 618 14.82 21.17 3.38
C VAL A 618 15.93 20.34 2.73
N ALA A 619 16.10 20.43 1.40
CA ALA A 619 17.12 19.67 0.68
C ALA A 619 18.55 20.05 1.10
N HIS A 620 18.79 21.33 1.45
CA HIS A 620 20.08 21.81 1.93
C HIS A 620 20.41 21.22 3.31
N GLY A 621 19.49 21.34 4.26
CA GLY A 621 19.63 20.79 5.60
C GLY A 621 19.86 19.28 5.55
N LEU A 622 19.08 18.55 4.75
CA LEU A 622 19.23 17.11 4.56
C LEU A 622 20.61 16.75 3.99
N ALA A 623 21.11 17.49 2.99
CA ALA A 623 22.40 17.18 2.36
C ALA A 623 23.56 17.40 3.34
N LEU A 624 23.52 18.48 4.12
CA LEU A 624 24.52 18.72 5.16
C LEU A 624 24.43 17.64 6.25
N TYR A 625 23.23 17.34 6.74
CA TYR A 625 23.01 16.31 7.75
C TYR A 625 23.45 14.92 7.26
N SER A 626 23.22 14.60 5.99
CA SER A 626 23.72 13.39 5.32
C SER A 626 25.24 13.25 5.41
N SER A 627 25.97 14.34 5.12
CA SER A 627 27.44 14.34 5.16
C SER A 627 27.99 14.11 6.57
N LEU A 628 27.30 14.64 7.58
CA LEU A 628 27.64 14.51 8.99
C LEU A 628 27.40 13.07 9.48
N LEU A 629 26.22 12.51 9.22
CA LEU A 629 25.87 11.13 9.60
C LEU A 629 26.77 10.07 8.96
N SER A 630 27.28 10.35 7.76
CA SER A 630 28.11 9.41 7.00
C SER A 630 29.60 9.47 7.38
N GLY A 631 29.99 10.41 8.27
CA GLY A 631 31.39 10.69 8.58
C GLY A 631 32.20 11.14 7.35
N ALA A 632 31.52 11.70 6.33
CA ALA A 632 32.16 12.12 5.08
C ALA A 632 32.83 13.50 5.23
N SER A 633 32.31 14.35 6.13
CA SER A 633 32.89 15.67 6.38
C SER A 633 34.05 15.59 7.38
N ALA A 634 35.26 15.89 6.90
CA ALA A 634 36.43 16.09 7.78
C ALA A 634 36.41 17.45 8.48
N ALA A 635 35.58 18.39 8.01
CA ALA A 635 35.56 19.78 8.48
C ALA A 635 34.74 20.00 9.77
N ARG A 636 33.90 19.03 10.17
CA ARG A 636 32.97 19.14 11.31
C ARG A 636 32.95 17.87 12.20
N GLU A 637 34.06 17.12 12.24
CA GLU A 637 34.21 16.00 13.19
C GLU A 637 34.05 16.50 14.63
N GLY A 638 32.93 16.16 15.29
CA GLY A 638 32.62 16.52 16.68
C GLY A 638 31.47 17.51 16.89
N ALA A 639 30.84 18.02 15.82
CA ALA A 639 29.70 18.92 15.88
C ALA A 639 28.54 18.38 15.03
N VAL A 640 28.14 17.13 15.27
CA VAL A 640 26.90 16.60 14.70
C VAL A 640 25.78 17.03 15.64
N PRO A 641 24.93 18.01 15.26
CA PRO A 641 23.80 18.40 16.07
C PRO A 641 22.91 17.17 16.31
N LEU A 642 22.65 16.87 17.59
CA LEU A 642 21.72 15.82 17.96
C LEU A 642 20.30 16.35 17.72
N LEU A 643 19.63 15.80 16.70
CA LEU A 643 18.22 16.08 16.44
C LEU A 643 17.35 15.11 17.24
N LEU A 644 16.61 15.63 18.22
CA LEU A 644 15.57 14.91 18.95
C LEU A 644 14.23 15.18 18.26
N ASP A 645 13.84 14.24 17.38
CA ASP A 645 12.60 14.30 16.60
C ASP A 645 11.40 13.82 17.44
N LEU A 646 10.17 14.14 17.03
CA LEU A 646 8.94 13.82 17.76
C LEU A 646 7.95 12.98 16.93
N SER A 647 7.20 12.11 17.60
CA SER A 647 5.98 11.48 17.06
C SER A 647 4.89 12.52 16.93
N HIS A 648 4.47 12.84 15.70
CA HIS A 648 3.47 13.87 15.47
C HIS A 648 2.04 13.49 15.88
N ARG A 649 1.68 12.20 15.81
CA ARG A 649 0.38 11.68 16.28
C ARG A 649 0.58 10.78 17.49
N GLY A 650 -0.45 10.69 18.33
CA GLY A 650 -0.48 9.68 19.39
C GLY A 650 -0.85 8.33 18.80
N ILE A 651 -0.33 7.23 19.36
CA ILE A 651 -0.72 5.88 18.99
C ILE A 651 -1.59 5.29 20.09
N GLY A 652 -2.73 4.72 19.71
CA GLY A 652 -3.61 4.05 20.65
C GLY A 652 -4.27 2.80 20.06
N ILE A 653 -5.04 2.13 20.90
CA ILE A 653 -5.93 1.04 20.51
C ILE A 653 -7.38 1.37 20.88
N ARG A 654 -8.34 0.99 20.03
CA ARG A 654 -9.75 1.19 20.31
C ARG A 654 -10.27 0.04 21.18
N CYS A 655 -10.74 0.37 22.37
CA CYS A 655 -11.30 -0.58 23.35
C CYS A 655 -12.81 -0.31 23.51
N SER A 656 -13.61 -1.31 23.90
CA SER A 656 -15.04 -1.13 24.23
C SER A 656 -15.36 -1.46 25.70
N TYR A 657 -16.36 -0.79 26.27
CA TYR A 657 -16.87 -1.02 27.62
C TYR A 657 -17.79 -2.25 27.65
N ALA A 658 -17.63 -3.10 28.66
CA ALA A 658 -18.43 -4.32 28.80
C ALA A 658 -19.87 -4.02 29.26
N GLY A 659 -20.86 -4.47 28.47
CA GLY A 659 -22.20 -4.80 28.95
C GLY A 659 -22.21 -6.11 29.75
N THR A 660 -23.39 -6.52 30.24
CA THR A 660 -23.60 -7.65 31.18
C THR A 660 -22.89 -8.97 30.83
N ALA A 661 -22.74 -9.84 31.83
CA ALA A 661 -21.89 -11.04 31.93
C ALA A 661 -21.83 -12.05 30.76
N ASP A 662 -22.64 -11.89 29.72
CA ASP A 662 -22.66 -12.72 28.50
C ASP A 662 -21.97 -12.06 27.29
N ASP A 663 -21.42 -10.84 27.41
CA ASP A 663 -20.63 -10.20 26.34
C ASP A 663 -19.16 -10.65 26.37
N SER A 664 -18.72 -11.29 25.28
CA SER A 664 -17.32 -11.57 24.96
C SER A 664 -16.60 -10.29 24.50
N GLY A 665 -16.46 -9.30 25.39
CA GLY A 665 -15.83 -8.01 25.13
C GLY A 665 -14.64 -7.70 26.06
N LEU A 666 -13.75 -6.80 25.61
CA LEU A 666 -12.55 -6.35 26.32
C LEU A 666 -12.83 -6.00 27.80
N ARG A 667 -12.01 -6.52 28.73
CA ARG A 667 -12.07 -6.18 30.16
C ARG A 667 -10.72 -5.73 30.70
N TYR A 668 -10.47 -4.43 30.75
CA TYR A 668 -9.29 -3.88 31.43
C TYR A 668 -9.31 -4.22 32.94
N LYS A 669 -8.27 -4.89 33.44
CA LYS A 669 -8.08 -5.20 34.87
C LYS A 669 -6.75 -4.64 35.36
N LYS A 670 -6.83 -3.61 36.21
CA LYS A 670 -5.71 -2.88 36.82
C LYS A 670 -4.81 -3.81 37.66
N GLY A 671 -3.52 -3.90 37.31
CA GLY A 671 -2.50 -4.65 38.07
C GLY A 671 -1.88 -3.86 39.24
N PRO A 672 -1.10 -4.52 40.13
CA PRO A 672 -0.89 -4.08 41.52
C PRO A 672 0.55 -3.58 41.77
N SER A 673 0.92 -2.40 41.29
CA SER A 673 2.12 -1.73 41.82
C SER A 673 2.09 -0.23 41.56
N GLU A 674 1.98 0.50 42.66
CA GLU A 674 2.29 1.92 42.86
C GLU A 674 1.68 2.96 41.90
N ASN A 675 0.75 3.70 42.48
CA ASN A 675 0.12 4.93 41.99
C ASN A 675 1.08 5.91 41.30
N VAL A 676 1.10 5.91 39.97
CA VAL A 676 1.29 7.12 39.17
C VAL A 676 0.22 7.10 38.09
N PHE A 677 -0.82 7.90 38.29
CA PHE A 677 -1.90 8.08 37.34
C PHE A 677 -1.44 9.05 36.23
N PRO A 678 -1.81 8.86 34.95
CA PRO A 678 -2.15 10.02 34.15
C PRO A 678 -3.46 10.58 34.72
N GLU A 679 -3.49 11.87 35.05
CA GLU A 679 -4.72 12.54 35.47
C GLU A 679 -5.80 12.32 34.40
N PHE A 680 -6.82 11.54 34.73
CA PHE A 680 -8.04 11.50 33.94
C PHE A 680 -8.62 12.92 33.95
N PRO A 681 -8.94 13.55 32.79
CA PRO A 681 -9.67 14.81 32.81
C PRO A 681 -11.00 14.56 33.52
N GLU A 682 -11.25 15.24 34.64
CA GLU A 682 -12.51 15.15 35.42
C GLU A 682 -13.76 15.55 34.62
N VAL A 683 -13.57 15.96 33.37
CA VAL A 683 -14.63 16.29 32.41
C VAL A 683 -14.48 15.36 31.21
N LEU A 684 -15.22 14.24 31.22
CA LEU A 684 -15.62 13.62 29.96
C LEU A 684 -16.49 14.65 29.23
N ASP A 685 -15.91 15.27 28.21
CA ASP A 685 -16.57 16.23 27.35
C ASP A 685 -17.89 15.64 26.82
N GLU A 686 -19.00 16.39 26.95
CA GLU A 686 -20.34 15.97 26.52
C GLU A 686 -20.39 15.52 25.05
N ARG A 687 -19.38 15.87 24.25
CA ARG A 687 -19.18 15.48 22.85
C ARG A 687 -18.95 13.97 22.63
N TYR A 688 -18.36 13.24 23.59
CA TYR A 688 -18.16 11.78 23.47
C TYR A 688 -19.46 10.97 23.66
N ARG A 689 -20.54 11.63 24.08
CA ARG A 689 -21.84 10.98 24.36
C ARG A 689 -22.75 10.85 23.12
N LYS A 690 -22.30 11.30 21.93
CA LYS A 690 -23.12 11.42 20.72
C LYS A 690 -22.61 10.63 19.49
N ALA A 691 -21.68 9.69 19.66
CA ALA A 691 -21.27 8.78 18.59
C ALA A 691 -22.13 7.48 18.61
N PRO A 692 -22.41 6.86 17.45
CA PRO A 692 -23.32 5.71 17.34
C PRO A 692 -22.83 4.40 17.99
N ASP A 693 -21.60 4.34 18.48
CA ASP A 693 -21.06 3.28 19.34
C ASP A 693 -20.76 3.84 20.74
N GLU A 694 -21.76 3.86 21.62
CA GLU A 694 -21.70 4.52 22.94
C GLU A 694 -20.68 3.92 23.94
N ASN A 695 -19.93 2.85 23.57
CA ASN A 695 -19.03 2.13 24.47
C ASN A 695 -17.56 2.08 24.05
N ALA A 696 -17.13 2.61 22.90
CA ALA A 696 -15.74 2.51 22.45
C ALA A 696 -14.88 3.74 22.85
N PHE A 697 -13.71 3.53 23.47
CA PHE A 697 -12.74 4.57 23.82
C PHE A 697 -11.30 4.17 23.43
N PRO A 698 -10.49 5.12 22.92
CA PRO A 698 -9.10 4.85 22.58
C PRO A 698 -8.20 4.87 23.83
N VAL A 699 -7.47 3.77 24.08
CA VAL A 699 -6.38 3.72 25.07
C VAL A 699 -5.10 4.19 24.39
N VAL A 700 -4.51 5.26 24.90
CA VAL A 700 -3.27 5.83 24.35
C VAL A 700 -2.08 5.01 24.85
N LEU A 701 -1.30 4.51 23.89
CA LEU A 701 -0.04 3.84 24.12
C LEU A 701 1.07 4.88 24.01
N ILE A 702 1.28 5.49 22.85
CA ILE A 702 2.28 6.55 22.71
C ILE A 702 1.56 7.89 22.66
N GLU A 703 1.94 8.82 23.54
CA GLU A 703 1.38 10.17 23.52
C GLU A 703 1.93 10.94 22.31
N ARG A 704 1.14 11.92 21.85
CA ARG A 704 1.62 12.85 20.84
C ARG A 704 2.84 13.62 21.35
N LEU A 705 3.72 14.04 20.44
CA LEU A 705 4.94 14.79 20.75
C LEU A 705 5.93 14.00 21.63
N THR A 706 5.85 12.66 21.63
CA THR A 706 6.85 11.80 22.25
C THR A 706 8.11 11.77 21.39
N THR A 707 9.28 11.99 21.97
CA THR A 707 10.57 11.89 21.26
C THR A 707 10.76 10.52 20.61
N ILE A 708 11.23 10.46 19.36
CA ILE A 708 11.52 9.23 18.63
C ILE A 708 13.04 9.07 18.40
N PRO A 709 13.58 7.83 18.39
CA PRO A 709 12.88 6.56 18.54
C PRO A 709 12.35 6.33 19.96
N THR A 710 11.23 5.62 20.09
CA THR A 710 10.60 5.30 21.37
C THR A 710 10.03 3.90 21.40
N MET A 711 9.92 3.33 22.60
CA MET A 711 9.28 2.05 22.84
C MET A 711 8.48 2.13 24.13
N ARG A 712 7.21 1.72 24.09
CA ARG A 712 6.35 1.65 25.27
C ARG A 712 5.57 0.35 25.31
N SER A 713 5.53 -0.27 26.48
CA SER A 713 4.67 -1.41 26.76
C SER A 713 3.52 -1.02 27.66
N GLU A 714 2.32 -1.53 27.38
CA GLU A 714 1.17 -1.47 28.27
C GLU A 714 0.62 -2.87 28.51
N TYR A 715 0.11 -3.11 29.72
CA TYR A 715 -0.37 -4.41 30.14
C TYR A 715 -1.88 -4.45 30.15
N PHE A 716 -2.43 -5.51 29.57
CA PHE A 716 -3.86 -5.71 29.45
C PHE A 716 -4.20 -7.13 29.87
N THR A 717 -5.29 -7.30 30.61
CA THR A 717 -5.89 -8.62 30.82
C THR A 717 -7.09 -8.74 29.90
N PHE A 718 -7.20 -9.83 29.17
CA PHE A 718 -8.31 -10.13 28.28
C PHE A 718 -9.17 -11.22 28.89
N VAL A 719 -10.48 -11.03 28.87
CA VAL A 719 -11.45 -12.03 29.33
C VAL A 719 -12.34 -12.39 28.16
N GLY A 720 -12.33 -13.66 27.77
CA GLY A 720 -13.03 -14.13 26.57
C GLY A 720 -13.40 -15.61 26.69
N SER A 721 -14.07 -16.13 25.67
CA SER A 721 -14.24 -17.58 25.57
C SER A 721 -12.94 -18.20 25.04
N PRO A 722 -12.41 -19.27 25.65
CA PRO A 722 -11.29 -20.03 25.10
C PRO A 722 -11.51 -20.35 23.61
N GLY A 723 -10.56 -19.98 22.76
CA GLY A 723 -10.61 -20.13 21.30
C GLY A 723 -11.23 -18.95 20.53
N ALA A 724 -11.61 -17.86 21.20
CA ALA A 724 -12.03 -16.63 20.52
C ALA A 724 -10.82 -15.76 20.13
N ASP A 725 -10.89 -15.10 18.96
CA ASP A 725 -9.91 -14.10 18.56
C ASP A 725 -10.19 -12.75 19.23
N VAL A 726 -9.18 -12.18 19.89
CA VAL A 726 -9.19 -10.77 20.28
C VAL A 726 -8.77 -9.95 19.07
N VAL A 727 -9.57 -8.94 18.75
CA VAL A 727 -9.36 -8.03 17.62
C VAL A 727 -9.18 -6.63 18.20
N LEU A 728 -8.01 -6.01 18.00
CA LEU A 728 -7.68 -4.67 18.49
C LEU A 728 -7.41 -3.74 17.30
N PRO A 729 -8.33 -2.82 16.99
CA PRO A 729 -8.04 -1.73 16.07
C PRO A 729 -6.99 -0.80 16.66
N VAL A 730 -5.93 -0.55 15.91
CA VAL A 730 -4.88 0.42 16.25
C VAL A 730 -5.18 1.72 15.54
N VAL A 731 -5.08 2.83 16.27
CA VAL A 731 -5.48 4.16 15.81
C VAL A 731 -4.35 5.17 16.02
N GLU A 732 -4.21 6.09 15.06
CA GLU A 732 -3.48 7.35 15.24
C GLU A 732 -4.44 8.41 15.77
N LYS A 733 -4.16 8.93 16.94
CA LYS A 733 -4.95 9.98 17.58
C LYS A 733 -4.48 11.37 17.17
N SER A 734 -5.43 12.22 16.82
CA SER A 734 -5.24 13.66 16.69
C SER A 734 -5.66 14.40 17.97
N LYS A 735 -5.27 15.67 18.12
CA LYS A 735 -5.63 16.51 19.30
C LYS A 735 -7.14 16.77 19.39
N THR A 736 -7.88 16.66 18.28
CA THR A 736 -9.32 16.94 18.18
C THR A 736 -10.08 15.66 17.88
N SER A 737 -10.94 15.25 18.82
CA SER A 737 -11.61 13.95 19.00
C SER A 737 -12.50 13.39 17.87
N HIS A 738 -12.41 13.85 16.63
CA HIS A 738 -13.27 13.41 15.52
C HIS A 738 -12.53 12.68 14.39
N GLU A 739 -11.20 12.52 14.48
CA GLU A 739 -10.37 11.94 13.40
C GLU A 739 -9.32 10.95 13.91
N ASP A 740 -9.67 10.06 14.85
CA ASP A 740 -8.81 8.91 15.13
C ASP A 740 -8.74 8.05 13.86
N VAL A 741 -7.58 7.99 13.22
CA VAL A 741 -7.37 7.25 11.97
C VAL A 741 -6.99 5.83 12.32
N GLU A 742 -7.80 4.86 11.90
CA GLU A 742 -7.43 3.45 12.03
C GLU A 742 -6.26 3.15 11.08
N ILE A 743 -5.13 2.72 11.67
CA ILE A 743 -3.91 2.38 10.93
C ILE A 743 -3.79 0.89 10.68
N GLY A 744 -4.50 0.07 11.45
CA GLY A 744 -4.63 -1.35 11.19
C GLY A 744 -5.33 -2.08 12.34
N VAL A 745 -5.43 -3.39 12.23
CA VAL A 745 -6.04 -4.22 13.26
C VAL A 745 -5.08 -5.37 13.58
N ILE A 746 -4.88 -5.62 14.86
CA ILE A 746 -4.14 -6.80 15.34
C ILE A 746 -5.15 -7.82 15.85
N SER A 747 -4.92 -9.09 15.53
CA SER A 747 -5.79 -10.18 15.98
C SER A 747 -4.98 -11.37 16.50
N PHE A 748 -5.32 -11.87 17.67
CA PHE A 748 -4.68 -13.04 18.25
C PHE A 748 -5.68 -13.89 19.04
N PRO A 749 -5.52 -15.22 19.06
CA PRO A 749 -6.43 -16.12 19.76
C PRO A 749 -6.20 -16.05 21.27
N VAL A 750 -7.28 -16.23 22.03
CA VAL A 750 -7.24 -16.35 23.49
C VAL A 750 -7.46 -17.81 23.86
N GLU A 751 -6.42 -18.52 24.29
CA GLU A 751 -6.52 -19.96 24.61
C GLU A 751 -7.23 -20.25 25.94
N GLN A 752 -7.31 -19.25 26.82
CA GLN A 752 -7.87 -19.37 28.16
C GLN A 752 -8.99 -18.35 28.38
N ALA A 753 -9.78 -18.52 29.45
CA ALA A 753 -10.86 -17.59 29.73
C ALA A 753 -10.36 -16.20 30.16
N GLU A 754 -9.13 -16.12 30.68
CA GLU A 754 -8.42 -14.91 31.07
C GLU A 754 -6.97 -15.01 30.59
N VAL A 755 -6.47 -14.03 29.83
CA VAL A 755 -5.09 -14.00 29.30
C VAL A 755 -4.47 -12.63 29.60
N ASP A 756 -3.28 -12.63 30.19
CA ASP A 756 -2.50 -11.42 30.40
C ASP A 756 -1.60 -11.18 29.19
N ILE A 757 -1.78 -10.03 28.53
CA ILE A 757 -0.92 -9.61 27.43
C ILE A 757 -0.09 -8.39 27.80
N GLU A 758 1.08 -8.31 27.21
CA GLU A 758 1.87 -7.10 27.08
C GLU A 758 1.82 -6.63 25.63
N LEU A 759 1.36 -5.40 25.43
CA LEU A 759 1.32 -4.74 24.13
C LEU A 759 2.46 -3.73 24.07
N THR A 760 3.47 -3.98 23.26
CA THR A 760 4.61 -3.09 23.05
C THR A 760 4.46 -2.38 21.71
N VAL A 761 4.57 -1.05 21.70
CA VAL A 761 4.69 -0.24 20.49
C VAL A 761 6.08 0.36 20.45
N GLU A 762 6.79 0.13 19.35
CA GLU A 762 8.07 0.73 19.04
C GLU A 762 7.89 1.64 17.83
N ILE A 763 8.37 2.88 17.90
CA ILE A 763 8.49 3.79 16.77
C ILE A 763 9.97 4.05 16.59
N ASP A 764 10.50 3.68 15.42
CA ASP A 764 11.90 3.91 15.10
C ASP A 764 12.16 5.38 14.71
N ALA A 765 13.41 5.71 14.42
CA ALA A 765 13.76 7.07 14.04
C ALA A 765 13.01 7.53 12.76
N ASN A 766 12.76 6.62 11.81
CA ASN A 766 12.09 6.90 10.53
C ASN A 766 10.57 6.94 10.64
N SER A 767 10.03 6.96 11.87
CA SER A 767 8.60 6.89 12.14
C SER A 767 7.95 5.57 11.68
N ALA A 768 8.75 4.52 11.48
CA ALA A 768 8.24 3.17 11.25
C ALA A 768 7.81 2.57 12.58
N MET A 769 6.59 2.02 12.63
CA MET A 769 5.99 1.52 13.87
C MET A 769 5.93 0.01 13.90
N LEU A 770 6.59 -0.63 14.87
CA LEU A 770 6.45 -2.06 15.16
C LEU A 770 5.55 -2.24 16.38
N LEU A 771 4.61 -3.16 16.31
CA LEU A 771 3.77 -3.52 17.44
C LEU A 771 4.02 -4.98 17.81
N GLN A 772 4.20 -5.28 19.08
CA GLN A 772 4.38 -6.63 19.60
C GLN A 772 3.29 -6.94 20.64
N VAL A 773 2.70 -8.12 20.53
CA VAL A 773 1.78 -8.67 21.52
C VAL A 773 2.45 -9.87 22.16
N ALA A 774 2.75 -9.82 23.45
CA ALA A 774 3.26 -10.96 24.21
C ALA A 774 2.17 -11.51 25.13
N ASP A 775 1.78 -12.76 24.94
CA ASP A 775 0.95 -13.52 25.88
C ASP A 775 1.84 -13.97 27.04
N ARG A 776 1.64 -13.35 28.19
CA ARG A 776 2.42 -13.62 29.40
C ARG A 776 1.95 -14.87 30.12
N THR A 777 0.72 -15.30 29.87
CA THR A 777 0.14 -16.51 30.45
C THR A 777 0.74 -17.76 29.79
N ASN A 778 0.90 -17.73 28.46
CA ASN A 778 1.43 -18.84 27.68
C ASN A 778 2.89 -18.67 27.23
N HIS A 779 3.53 -17.54 27.59
CA HIS A 779 4.91 -17.19 27.21
C HIS A 779 5.16 -17.15 25.69
N THR A 780 4.14 -16.78 24.91
CA THR A 780 4.26 -16.62 23.45
C THR A 780 4.26 -15.13 23.09
N TYR A 781 4.77 -14.78 21.90
CA TYR A 781 4.63 -13.41 21.39
C TYR A 781 4.41 -13.42 19.88
N ARG A 782 3.74 -12.36 19.39
CA ARG A 782 3.50 -12.08 17.97
C ARG A 782 3.94 -10.65 17.68
N ARG A 783 4.55 -10.42 16.52
CA ARG A 783 4.91 -9.10 16.03
C ARG A 783 4.03 -8.74 14.85
N TYR A 784 3.61 -7.48 14.83
CA TYR A 784 2.78 -6.86 13.82
C TYR A 784 3.50 -5.63 13.32
N GLN A 785 3.88 -5.69 12.05
CA GLN A 785 4.39 -4.55 11.33
C GLN A 785 3.22 -3.92 10.59
N LEU A 786 2.56 -2.94 11.22
CA LEU A 786 1.38 -2.26 10.64
C LEU A 786 1.76 -1.34 9.45
N ASN A 787 3.04 -1.36 9.09
CA ASN A 787 3.71 -0.61 8.03
C ASN A 787 3.37 -1.13 6.64
N GLN A 788 2.76 -2.31 6.56
CA GLN A 788 2.46 -2.98 5.31
C GLN A 788 1.07 -3.65 5.42
N TYR A 789 0.15 -3.24 4.55
CA TYR A 789 -1.08 -3.99 4.22
C TYR A 789 -2.21 -4.07 5.26
N TYR A 790 -2.75 -2.93 5.71
CA TYR A 790 -4.15 -2.89 6.15
C TYR A 790 -4.99 -1.98 5.23
N ARG A 791 -5.57 -2.61 4.20
CA ARG A 791 -6.80 -2.17 3.52
C ARG A 791 -7.86 -3.26 3.70
N ASP A 792 -9.11 -2.82 3.76
CA ASP A 792 -10.36 -3.59 3.82
C ASP A 792 -10.29 -4.95 3.07
N PRO A 793 -10.79 -6.06 3.65
CA PRO A 793 -10.80 -7.40 3.03
C PRO A 793 -11.55 -7.51 1.68
N ASN A 794 -12.21 -6.46 1.19
CA ASN A 794 -12.78 -6.38 -0.16
C ASN A 794 -11.83 -5.86 -1.25
N TRP A 795 -10.60 -5.46 -0.91
CA TRP A 795 -9.66 -4.87 -1.87
C TRP A 795 -8.56 -5.85 -2.29
N VAL A 796 -8.61 -6.27 -3.55
CA VAL A 796 -7.55 -6.99 -4.25
C VAL A 796 -6.48 -5.99 -4.69
N TYR A 797 -5.27 -6.11 -4.17
CA TYR A 797 -4.11 -5.34 -4.64
C TYR A 797 -3.79 -5.73 -6.09
N HIS A 798 -3.86 -4.78 -7.02
CA HIS A 798 -3.16 -4.88 -8.29
C HIS A 798 -1.75 -4.29 -8.14
N ASN A 799 -0.75 -5.16 -8.23
CA ASN A 799 0.60 -4.94 -8.77
C ASN A 799 1.20 -3.54 -8.57
N SER A 800 2.00 -3.30 -7.51
CA SER A 800 2.79 -2.06 -7.48
C SER A 800 4.12 -2.09 -6.72
N ILE A 801 4.58 -3.18 -6.08
CA ILE A 801 5.63 -3.02 -5.05
C ILE A 801 7.11 -3.20 -5.48
N ASP A 802 7.47 -3.96 -6.52
CA ASP A 802 8.93 -4.21 -6.76
C ASP A 802 9.49 -3.76 -8.11
N LEU A 803 8.88 -2.73 -8.69
CA LEU A 803 9.10 -2.40 -10.08
C LEU A 803 10.45 -1.75 -10.41
N LEU A 804 11.33 -1.34 -9.48
CA LEU A 804 12.25 -0.25 -9.83
C LEU A 804 13.67 -0.20 -9.24
N LEU A 805 14.32 -1.35 -9.00
CA LEU A 805 15.70 -1.40 -8.49
C LEU A 805 16.77 -1.96 -9.44
N ASP A 806 16.90 -1.46 -10.67
CA ASP A 806 18.15 -1.31 -11.46
C ASP A 806 17.82 -1.19 -12.96
N GLY A 807 18.07 0.00 -13.51
CA GLY A 807 17.93 0.32 -14.92
C GLY A 807 19.14 -0.16 -15.72
N TRP A 808 18.87 -0.98 -16.73
CA TRP A 808 19.76 -1.19 -17.86
C TRP A 808 18.94 -0.81 -19.09
N THR A 809 19.46 0.10 -19.92
CA THR A 809 18.78 0.42 -21.18
C THR A 809 19.00 -0.71 -22.18
N LEU A 810 18.13 -0.85 -23.20
CA LEU A 810 18.31 -1.78 -24.32
C LEU A 810 19.69 -1.60 -25.01
N TYR A 811 20.22 -0.38 -24.95
CA TYR A 811 21.55 0.01 -25.45
C TYR A 811 22.72 -0.57 -24.63
N ASP A 812 22.51 -0.88 -23.34
CA ASP A 812 23.53 -1.46 -22.46
C ASP A 812 23.64 -2.99 -22.62
N ILE A 813 22.53 -3.65 -22.98
CA ILE A 813 22.47 -5.10 -23.29
C ILE A 813 23.22 -5.39 -24.60
N GLU A 814 23.10 -4.50 -25.60
CA GLU A 814 23.79 -4.60 -26.89
C GLU A 814 25.33 -4.52 -26.79
N ARG A 815 25.85 -4.06 -25.65
CA ARG A 815 27.29 -3.87 -25.42
C ARG A 815 27.97 -5.07 -24.74
N ILE A 816 27.20 -5.95 -24.11
CA ILE A 816 27.73 -7.02 -23.23
C ILE A 816 27.59 -8.42 -23.84
N ASP A 817 26.65 -8.63 -24.78
CA ASP A 817 26.57 -9.88 -25.54
C ASP A 817 26.32 -9.64 -27.05
N PRO A 818 27.34 -9.86 -27.92
CA PRO A 818 27.19 -9.78 -29.38
C PRO A 818 26.18 -10.79 -29.98
N ALA A 819 25.77 -11.82 -29.24
CA ALA A 819 24.82 -12.84 -29.69
C ALA A 819 23.37 -12.31 -29.84
N PHE A 820 23.06 -11.15 -29.27
CA PHE A 820 21.75 -10.51 -29.44
C PHE A 820 21.51 -9.94 -30.84
N ARG A 821 22.54 -9.89 -31.70
CA ARG A 821 22.42 -9.45 -33.10
C ARG A 821 21.69 -10.42 -34.02
N THR A 822 21.53 -11.70 -33.65
CA THR A 822 21.16 -12.73 -34.64
C THR A 822 19.67 -13.12 -34.71
N SER A 823 18.76 -12.51 -33.95
CA SER A 823 17.33 -12.87 -34.01
C SER A 823 16.40 -11.82 -34.66
N ARG A 824 16.92 -10.70 -35.16
CA ARG A 824 16.14 -9.68 -35.88
C ARG A 824 16.42 -9.59 -37.39
N ALA A 825 17.19 -10.53 -37.94
CA ALA A 825 17.64 -10.46 -39.32
C ALA A 825 16.72 -11.14 -40.36
N ASP A 826 15.78 -12.00 -39.96
CA ASP A 826 14.91 -12.67 -40.94
C ASP A 826 13.44 -12.29 -40.78
N GLY A 827 12.93 -11.63 -41.81
CA GLY A 827 11.56 -11.14 -41.93
C GLY A 827 10.53 -12.23 -42.20
N ASP A 828 10.40 -13.19 -41.29
CA ASP A 828 9.29 -14.15 -41.30
C ASP A 828 8.22 -13.76 -40.28
N LYS A 829 7.14 -13.18 -40.80
CA LYS A 829 5.85 -13.08 -40.12
C LYS A 829 5.33 -14.49 -39.86
N VAL A 830 5.36 -14.95 -38.61
CA VAL A 830 4.47 -16.02 -38.17
C VAL A 830 3.31 -15.37 -37.42
N PRO A 831 2.06 -15.42 -37.93
CA PRO A 831 0.91 -14.97 -37.18
C PRO A 831 0.57 -16.01 -36.12
N MET A 832 0.63 -15.62 -34.85
CA MET A 832 0.06 -16.42 -33.76
C MET A 832 -1.46 -16.23 -33.81
N THR A 833 -2.18 -17.23 -34.32
CA THR A 833 -3.65 -17.26 -34.32
C THR A 833 -4.20 -17.65 -32.95
N LEU A 834 -5.20 -16.90 -32.50
CA LEU A 834 -5.81 -16.86 -31.17
C LEU A 834 -6.88 -17.96 -30.96
N ASP A 835 -6.60 -19.20 -31.35
CA ASP A 835 -7.61 -20.28 -31.42
C ASP A 835 -7.41 -21.43 -30.39
N SER A 836 -6.72 -21.20 -29.27
CA SER A 836 -6.51 -22.27 -28.26
C SER A 836 -6.73 -21.90 -26.79
N LEU A 837 -7.67 -21.01 -26.48
CA LEU A 837 -8.24 -20.91 -25.12
C LEU A 837 -9.71 -21.33 -25.14
N ASP A 838 -10.01 -22.48 -24.53
CA ASP A 838 -11.37 -23.00 -24.39
C ASP A 838 -12.13 -22.25 -23.29
N ILE A 839 -12.56 -21.03 -23.62
CA ILE A 839 -13.33 -20.08 -22.79
C ILE A 839 -14.62 -20.71 -22.21
N ARG A 840 -15.12 -21.82 -22.79
CA ARG A 840 -16.32 -22.51 -22.29
C ARG A 840 -16.09 -23.19 -20.94
N ALA A 841 -14.86 -23.62 -20.65
CA ALA A 841 -14.52 -24.24 -19.37
C ALA A 841 -14.45 -23.20 -18.24
N GLU A 842 -13.88 -22.01 -18.50
CA GLU A 842 -13.83 -20.91 -17.54
C GLU A 842 -15.21 -20.34 -17.20
N ILE A 843 -16.10 -20.22 -18.19
CA ILE A 843 -17.48 -19.76 -17.96
C ILE A 843 -18.29 -20.77 -17.12
N ALA A 844 -18.03 -22.08 -17.28
CA ALA A 844 -18.67 -23.11 -16.47
C ALA A 844 -18.17 -23.08 -15.02
N GLN A 845 -16.88 -22.79 -14.80
CA GLN A 845 -16.28 -22.67 -13.48
C GLN A 845 -16.78 -21.41 -12.74
N LEU A 846 -16.87 -20.28 -13.45
CA LEU A 846 -17.41 -19.02 -12.91
C LEU A 846 -18.89 -19.16 -12.51
N ARG A 847 -19.70 -19.92 -13.26
CA ARG A 847 -21.09 -20.23 -12.89
C ARG A 847 -21.19 -21.03 -11.59
N LYS A 848 -20.29 -22.01 -11.41
CA LYS A 848 -20.29 -22.90 -10.24
C LYS A 848 -19.90 -22.15 -8.96
N ASN A 849 -18.94 -21.22 -9.07
CA ASN A 849 -18.53 -20.35 -7.97
C ASN A 849 -19.62 -19.35 -7.58
N LEU A 850 -20.44 -18.90 -8.55
CA LEU A 850 -21.53 -17.96 -8.31
C LEU A 850 -22.74 -18.60 -7.60
N ASP A 851 -23.06 -19.86 -7.91
CA ASP A 851 -24.16 -20.59 -7.25
C ASP A 851 -23.83 -20.94 -5.78
N LEU A 852 -22.54 -21.07 -5.44
CA LEU A 852 -22.07 -21.31 -4.06
C LEU A 852 -22.16 -20.05 -3.18
N ASP A 853 -21.85 -18.88 -3.72
CA ASP A 853 -21.96 -17.59 -3.01
C ASP A 853 -23.44 -17.22 -2.70
N ILE A 854 -24.39 -17.64 -3.53
CA ILE A 854 -25.83 -17.46 -3.29
C ILE A 854 -26.33 -18.38 -2.17
N ALA A 855 -25.86 -19.63 -2.10
CA ALA A 855 -26.21 -20.56 -1.04
C ALA A 855 -25.63 -20.14 0.32
N ALA A 856 -24.40 -19.62 0.34
CA ALA A 856 -23.74 -19.12 1.56
C ALA A 856 -24.48 -17.89 2.16
N ARG A 857 -24.97 -16.98 1.31
CA ARG A 857 -25.70 -15.78 1.73
C ARG A 857 -27.13 -16.05 2.20
N GLN A 858 -27.74 -17.15 1.77
CA GLN A 858 -29.05 -17.58 2.29
C GLN A 858 -28.93 -18.26 3.67
N ALA A 859 -27.76 -18.82 4.01
CA ALA A 859 -27.52 -19.49 5.28
C ALA A 859 -27.14 -18.54 6.44
N SER A 860 -26.61 -17.35 6.14
CA SER A 860 -26.05 -16.44 7.18
C SER A 860 -27.04 -15.47 7.82
N GLY A 861 -28.30 -15.41 7.38
CA GLY A 861 -29.37 -14.74 8.13
C GLY A 861 -29.23 -13.23 8.39
N VAL A 862 -28.27 -12.54 7.76
CA VAL A 862 -28.06 -11.09 7.98
C VAL A 862 -28.96 -10.29 7.02
N TYR A 863 -30.16 -9.96 7.49
CA TYR A 863 -30.97 -8.87 6.95
C TYR A 863 -31.28 -7.89 8.09
N ALA A 864 -30.60 -6.75 8.15
CA ALA A 864 -31.19 -5.53 8.71
C ALA A 864 -30.38 -4.26 8.35
N ALA A 865 -31.16 -3.24 7.96
CA ALA A 865 -30.90 -1.79 7.91
C ALA A 865 -30.11 -1.20 6.73
N GLY A 866 -30.86 -0.77 5.71
CA GLY A 866 -30.38 0.08 4.62
C GLY A 866 -31.13 -0.12 3.30
N ILE A 867 -32.44 0.15 3.28
CA ILE A 867 -33.24 0.15 2.03
C ILE A 867 -32.80 1.34 1.16
N ASN A 868 -31.69 1.18 0.46
CA ASN A 868 -31.21 2.04 -0.65
C ASN A 868 -30.35 1.23 -1.65
N ASP A 869 -29.77 0.09 -1.22
CA ASP A 869 -28.91 -0.74 -2.06
C ASP A 869 -29.65 -1.61 -3.08
N ALA A 870 -30.93 -1.91 -2.84
CA ALA A 870 -31.71 -2.76 -3.74
C ALA A 870 -31.97 -2.07 -5.10
N GLN A 871 -32.17 -0.75 -5.11
CA GLN A 871 -32.42 0.02 -6.34
C GLN A 871 -31.12 0.20 -7.17
N SER A 872 -29.99 0.47 -6.49
CA SER A 872 -28.63 0.46 -7.06
C SER A 872 -28.29 -0.92 -7.67
N THR A 873 -28.63 -1.98 -6.96
CA THR A 873 -28.34 -3.36 -7.39
C THR A 873 -29.18 -3.77 -8.60
N VAL A 874 -30.46 -3.38 -8.66
CA VAL A 874 -31.32 -3.65 -9.83
C VAL A 874 -30.85 -2.85 -11.05
N LEU A 875 -30.50 -1.57 -10.88
CA LEU A 875 -29.98 -0.73 -11.98
C LEU A 875 -28.61 -1.21 -12.49
N ARG A 876 -27.67 -1.56 -11.59
CA ARG A 876 -26.37 -2.15 -11.96
C ARG A 876 -26.52 -3.53 -12.61
N ARG A 877 -27.51 -4.34 -12.20
CA ARG A 877 -27.82 -5.64 -12.81
C ARG A 877 -28.45 -5.47 -14.19
N VAL A 878 -29.36 -4.52 -14.36
CA VAL A 878 -29.94 -4.17 -15.68
C VAL A 878 -28.83 -3.63 -16.59
N ALA A 879 -27.99 -2.72 -16.13
CA ALA A 879 -26.86 -2.18 -16.89
C ALA A 879 -25.86 -3.26 -17.33
N ARG A 880 -25.53 -4.22 -16.45
CA ARG A 880 -24.68 -5.37 -16.82
C ARG A 880 -25.35 -6.29 -17.84
N LEU A 881 -26.67 -6.48 -17.75
CA LEU A 881 -27.43 -7.24 -18.74
C LEU A 881 -27.48 -6.51 -20.09
N LEU A 882 -27.65 -5.19 -20.09
CA LEU A 882 -27.67 -4.35 -21.28
C LEU A 882 -26.30 -4.27 -21.96
N PHE A 883 -25.22 -4.17 -21.19
CA PHE A 883 -23.85 -4.24 -21.70
C PHE A 883 -23.55 -5.60 -22.36
N ALA A 884 -24.00 -6.69 -21.74
CA ALA A 884 -23.84 -8.03 -22.28
C ALA A 884 -24.67 -8.28 -23.56
N LEU A 885 -25.84 -7.62 -23.68
CA LEU A 885 -26.69 -7.69 -24.88
C LEU A 885 -26.22 -6.75 -26.00
N GLY A 886 -25.65 -5.59 -25.66
CA GLY A 886 -25.08 -4.61 -26.60
C GLY A 886 -23.91 -5.11 -27.42
N ARG A 887 -23.07 -5.98 -26.84
CA ARG A 887 -21.97 -6.65 -27.57
C ARG A 887 -22.45 -7.56 -28.72
N LYS A 888 -23.76 -7.78 -28.87
CA LYS A 888 -24.34 -8.65 -29.90
C LYS A 888 -25.25 -7.95 -30.91
N ALA A 889 -25.48 -6.63 -30.81
CA ALA A 889 -26.37 -5.90 -31.70
C ALA A 889 -25.65 -4.79 -32.49
N GLU A 890 -26.00 -4.59 -33.77
CA GLU A 890 -25.52 -3.45 -34.56
C GLU A 890 -26.23 -2.17 -34.06
N GLY A 891 -25.45 -1.22 -33.52
CA GLY A 891 -25.96 -0.07 -32.75
C GLY A 891 -25.44 0.02 -31.30
N ALA A 892 -24.37 -0.74 -30.99
CA ALA A 892 -23.79 -0.88 -29.65
C ALA A 892 -23.35 0.43 -28.98
N ASP A 893 -23.03 1.48 -29.75
CA ASP A 893 -22.45 2.71 -29.20
C ASP A 893 -23.48 3.56 -28.42
N ALA A 894 -24.70 3.71 -28.93
CA ALA A 894 -25.78 4.44 -28.22
C ALA A 894 -26.25 3.67 -26.96
N LEU A 895 -26.28 2.33 -27.02
CA LEU A 895 -26.59 1.50 -25.87
C LEU A 895 -25.45 1.53 -24.83
N ALA A 896 -24.18 1.60 -25.27
CA ALA A 896 -23.02 1.72 -24.39
C ALA A 896 -22.98 3.06 -23.66
N GLU A 897 -23.28 4.18 -24.32
CA GLU A 897 -23.37 5.50 -23.68
C GLU A 897 -24.53 5.59 -22.69
N SER A 898 -25.71 5.09 -23.04
CA SER A 898 -26.87 5.04 -22.13
C SER A 898 -26.61 4.14 -20.91
N VAL A 899 -25.90 3.03 -21.10
CA VAL A 899 -25.48 2.12 -20.02
C VAL A 899 -24.38 2.75 -19.16
N HIS A 900 -23.45 3.49 -19.76
CA HIS A 900 -22.41 4.22 -19.05
C HIS A 900 -23.05 5.29 -18.15
N ALA A 901 -24.01 6.08 -18.65
CA ALA A 901 -24.73 7.08 -17.86
C ALA A 901 -25.51 6.49 -16.67
N LEU A 902 -26.05 5.27 -16.80
CA LEU A 902 -26.72 4.55 -15.71
C LEU A 902 -25.73 3.95 -14.69
N LEU A 903 -24.51 3.60 -15.13
CA LEU A 903 -23.46 3.03 -14.28
C LEU A 903 -22.64 4.08 -13.54
N THR A 904 -22.54 5.30 -14.09
CA THR A 904 -21.83 6.44 -13.49
C THR A 904 -22.73 7.27 -12.56
N TRP A 905 -23.84 6.70 -12.06
CA TRP A 905 -24.74 7.37 -11.12
C TRP A 905 -23.99 7.75 -9.83
N PRO A 906 -24.01 9.03 -9.37
CA PRO A 906 -23.13 9.50 -8.29
C PRO A 906 -23.71 9.29 -6.88
N GLY A 907 -24.67 8.37 -6.70
CA GLY A 907 -25.21 8.00 -5.39
C GLY A 907 -26.48 8.77 -4.97
N PRO A 908 -26.88 8.68 -3.69
CA PRO A 908 -28.27 8.80 -3.22
C PRO A 908 -28.93 10.20 -3.27
N ASN A 909 -28.25 11.24 -3.74
CA ASN A 909 -28.70 12.64 -3.65
C ASN A 909 -29.19 13.27 -4.98
N VAL A 910 -29.39 12.49 -6.05
CA VAL A 910 -29.89 13.00 -7.34
C VAL A 910 -31.42 12.82 -7.45
N PRO A 911 -32.20 13.87 -7.81
CA PRO A 911 -33.66 13.78 -7.95
C PRO A 911 -34.10 12.75 -9.00
N TRP A 912 -35.16 11.97 -8.71
CA TRP A 912 -35.69 10.95 -9.62
C TRP A 912 -36.21 11.53 -10.96
N SER A 913 -36.57 12.82 -11.01
CA SER A 913 -36.95 13.51 -12.25
C SER A 913 -35.84 13.46 -13.30
N ASP A 914 -34.59 13.67 -12.88
CA ASP A 914 -33.43 13.73 -13.76
C ASP A 914 -33.03 12.30 -14.22
N VAL A 915 -33.31 11.31 -13.38
CA VAL A 915 -33.13 9.89 -13.68
C VAL A 915 -34.20 9.40 -14.67
N ALA A 916 -35.46 9.80 -14.46
CA ALA A 916 -36.57 9.45 -15.35
C ALA A 916 -36.41 10.06 -16.74
N GLU A 917 -35.93 11.31 -16.84
CA GLU A 917 -35.65 11.98 -18.12
C GLU A 917 -34.55 11.24 -18.92
N ARG A 918 -33.49 10.78 -18.24
CA ARG A 918 -32.41 9.98 -18.83
C ARG A 918 -32.87 8.58 -19.26
N ILE A 919 -33.73 7.93 -18.46
CA ILE A 919 -34.32 6.62 -18.81
C ILE A 919 -35.27 6.77 -20.01
N GLU A 920 -36.03 7.86 -20.10
CA GLU A 920 -36.86 8.16 -21.27
C GLU A 920 -36.04 8.44 -22.54
N LEU A 921 -34.93 9.17 -22.42
CA LEU A 921 -34.00 9.41 -23.52
C LEU A 921 -33.45 8.08 -24.07
N ALA A 922 -32.94 7.22 -23.18
CA ALA A 922 -32.44 5.89 -23.53
C ALA A 922 -33.55 5.01 -24.14
N ARG A 923 -34.79 5.10 -23.63
CA ARG A 923 -35.94 4.37 -24.20
C ARG A 923 -36.28 4.85 -25.61
N HIS A 924 -36.20 6.15 -25.87
CA HIS A 924 -36.53 6.76 -27.16
C HIS A 924 -35.48 6.42 -28.23
N GLU A 925 -34.20 6.38 -27.86
CA GLU A 925 -33.10 6.00 -28.77
C GLU A 925 -33.14 4.52 -29.17
N LEU A 926 -33.76 3.66 -28.35
CA LEU A 926 -33.93 2.23 -28.63
C LEU A 926 -35.11 1.91 -29.57
N THR A 927 -35.70 2.91 -30.23
CA THR A 927 -36.81 2.71 -31.18
C THR A 927 -36.30 2.46 -32.60
N GLY A 928 -36.25 1.19 -33.01
CA GLY A 928 -35.91 0.82 -34.39
C GLY A 928 -35.54 -0.66 -34.57
N ASP A 929 -35.04 -1.30 -33.52
CA ASP A 929 -34.57 -2.69 -33.59
C ASP A 929 -35.52 -3.66 -32.85
N PRO A 930 -36.17 -4.62 -33.55
CA PRO A 930 -37.04 -5.61 -32.93
C PRO A 930 -36.32 -6.56 -31.95
N ALA A 931 -35.00 -6.72 -32.03
CA ALA A 931 -34.22 -7.50 -31.06
C ALA A 931 -34.14 -6.83 -29.67
N LEU A 932 -34.30 -5.50 -29.63
CA LEU A 932 -34.20 -4.69 -28.40
C LEU A 932 -35.58 -4.35 -27.80
N ALA A 933 -36.66 -4.89 -28.37
CA ALA A 933 -38.04 -4.68 -27.88
C ALA A 933 -38.24 -5.10 -26.41
N THR A 934 -37.54 -6.14 -25.95
CA THR A 934 -37.58 -6.64 -24.56
C THR A 934 -36.98 -5.63 -23.59
N VAL A 935 -35.88 -4.96 -23.97
CA VAL A 935 -35.20 -3.94 -23.18
C VAL A 935 -36.05 -2.67 -23.09
N ARG A 936 -36.58 -2.22 -24.22
CA ARG A 936 -37.47 -1.06 -24.29
C ARG A 936 -38.73 -1.24 -23.41
N ASN A 937 -39.30 -2.44 -23.41
CA ASN A 937 -40.47 -2.75 -22.58
C ASN A 937 -40.13 -2.83 -21.08
N ALA A 938 -38.91 -3.25 -20.72
CA ALA A 938 -38.43 -3.24 -19.34
C ALA A 938 -38.20 -1.81 -18.83
N LEU A 939 -37.59 -0.93 -19.64
CA LEU A 939 -37.41 0.48 -19.32
C LEU A 939 -38.77 1.20 -19.19
N ALA A 940 -39.74 0.89 -20.07
CA ALA A 940 -41.10 1.41 -19.96
C ALA A 940 -41.83 0.97 -18.67
N ALA A 941 -41.58 -0.25 -18.19
CA ALA A 941 -42.16 -0.77 -16.95
C ALA A 941 -41.55 -0.13 -15.68
N VAL A 942 -40.29 0.33 -15.75
CA VAL A 942 -39.63 1.08 -14.67
C VAL A 942 -40.22 2.49 -14.58
N LEU A 943 -40.46 3.14 -15.72
CA LEU A 943 -41.06 4.48 -15.78
C LEU A 943 -42.53 4.51 -15.34
N THR A 944 -43.32 3.46 -15.63
CA THR A 944 -44.74 3.39 -15.26
C THR A 944 -45.02 3.07 -13.79
N ARG A 945 -44.01 2.66 -13.01
CA ARG A 945 -44.18 2.22 -11.61
C ARG A 945 -44.08 3.31 -10.55
N HIS A 946 -43.77 4.56 -10.91
CA HIS A 946 -43.54 5.63 -9.93
C HIS A 946 -44.62 6.72 -9.88
N GLU A 947 -45.62 6.68 -10.76
CA GLU A 947 -46.86 7.43 -10.58
C GLU A 947 -47.88 6.54 -9.88
N THR A 948 -48.00 6.71 -8.56
CA THR A 948 -48.94 6.04 -7.64
C THR A 948 -48.69 4.55 -7.36
N ILE A 949 -48.52 4.23 -6.07
CA ILE A 949 -48.69 2.88 -5.54
C ILE A 949 -50.18 2.73 -5.18
N PRO A 950 -50.92 1.79 -5.78
CA PRO A 950 -52.05 1.18 -5.11
C PRO A 950 -51.69 -0.25 -4.67
N GLU A 951 -52.03 -0.55 -3.43
CA GLU A 951 -52.10 -1.89 -2.88
C GLU A 951 -53.00 -2.78 -3.76
N THR A 952 -52.42 -3.61 -4.63
CA THR A 952 -52.95 -4.91 -5.09
C THR A 952 -52.01 -5.50 -6.16
N ALA A 953 -50.95 -6.19 -5.70
CA ALA A 953 -49.97 -6.86 -6.56
C ALA A 953 -50.45 -8.22 -7.14
N SER A 954 -51.76 -8.47 -7.28
CA SER A 954 -52.29 -9.80 -7.59
C SER A 954 -52.45 -10.13 -9.09
N GLU A 955 -52.44 -9.16 -10.01
CA GLU A 955 -52.69 -9.44 -11.44
C GLU A 955 -51.45 -9.48 -12.36
N GLY A 956 -50.30 -8.94 -11.94
CA GLY A 956 -49.11 -8.80 -12.79
C GLY A 956 -48.28 -10.08 -12.94
N VAL A 957 -48.16 -10.86 -11.87
CA VAL A 957 -47.31 -12.06 -11.81
C VAL A 957 -47.81 -13.18 -12.74
N PRO A 958 -49.12 -13.46 -12.87
CA PRO A 958 -49.63 -14.46 -13.80
C PRO A 958 -49.45 -14.10 -15.29
N LYS A 959 -49.34 -12.81 -15.63
CA LYS A 959 -49.06 -12.33 -17.01
C LYS A 959 -47.57 -12.45 -17.34
N ALA A 960 -46.69 -12.08 -16.43
CA ALA A 960 -45.24 -12.26 -16.57
C ALA A 960 -44.85 -13.74 -16.64
N PHE A 961 -45.47 -14.58 -15.80
CA PHE A 961 -45.28 -16.03 -15.84
C PHE A 961 -45.72 -16.65 -17.18
N ARG A 962 -46.88 -16.24 -17.74
CA ARG A 962 -47.35 -16.69 -19.04
C ARG A 962 -46.46 -16.22 -20.20
N ALA A 963 -45.95 -14.99 -20.15
CA ALA A 963 -45.04 -14.45 -21.15
C ALA A 963 -43.68 -15.19 -21.16
N LEU A 964 -43.11 -15.45 -19.98
CA LEU A 964 -41.86 -16.21 -19.83
C LEU A 964 -41.99 -17.66 -20.30
N ARG A 965 -43.15 -18.29 -20.05
CA ARG A 965 -43.43 -19.65 -20.54
C ARG A 965 -43.59 -19.68 -22.06
N ALA A 966 -44.22 -18.66 -22.66
CA ALA A 966 -44.45 -18.58 -24.10
C ALA A 966 -43.16 -18.44 -24.92
N ILE A 967 -42.10 -17.87 -24.32
CA ILE A 967 -40.78 -17.72 -24.96
C ILE A 967 -39.77 -18.81 -24.55
N GLY A 968 -40.21 -19.86 -23.84
CA GLY A 968 -39.37 -21.02 -23.49
C GLY A 968 -38.45 -20.82 -22.29
N ALA A 969 -38.51 -19.69 -21.59
CA ALA A 969 -37.70 -19.36 -20.41
C ALA A 969 -38.24 -20.06 -19.14
N LYS A 970 -38.09 -21.39 -19.10
CA LYS A 970 -38.70 -22.27 -18.08
C LYS A 970 -38.04 -22.15 -16.70
N THR A 971 -36.79 -21.75 -16.62
CA THR A 971 -36.03 -21.68 -15.35
C THR A 971 -36.36 -20.38 -14.62
N GLU A 972 -36.50 -19.30 -15.36
CA GLU A 972 -36.86 -17.96 -14.90
C GLU A 972 -38.34 -17.90 -14.52
N ALA A 973 -39.22 -18.55 -15.29
CA ALA A 973 -40.62 -18.74 -14.88
C ALA A 973 -40.72 -19.53 -13.57
N ARG A 974 -39.87 -20.56 -13.35
CA ARG A 974 -39.81 -21.32 -12.09
C ARG A 974 -39.24 -20.51 -10.93
N HIS A 975 -38.24 -19.67 -11.17
CA HIS A 975 -37.69 -18.77 -10.16
C HIS A 975 -38.72 -17.71 -9.75
N LEU A 976 -39.45 -17.14 -10.72
CA LEU A 976 -40.54 -16.18 -10.47
C LEU A 976 -41.70 -16.81 -9.69
N ALA A 977 -42.00 -18.09 -9.94
CA ALA A 977 -43.00 -18.84 -9.18
C ALA A 977 -42.55 -19.14 -7.74
N ARG A 978 -41.28 -19.51 -7.54
CA ARG A 978 -40.73 -19.82 -6.20
C ARG A 978 -40.54 -18.58 -5.33
N LEU A 979 -40.22 -17.44 -5.92
CA LEU A 979 -40.12 -16.16 -5.21
C LEU A 979 -41.47 -15.67 -4.66
N TYR A 980 -42.58 -16.24 -5.13
CA TYR A 980 -43.94 -15.83 -4.76
C TYR A 980 -44.71 -16.93 -4.00
N GLU A 981 -44.04 -17.96 -3.47
CA GLU A 981 -44.67 -18.98 -2.61
C GLU A 981 -44.94 -18.42 -1.20
N GLY A 982 -45.99 -17.60 -1.15
CA GLY A 982 -46.81 -17.27 0.01
C GLY A 982 -48.23 -17.08 -0.50
N ASP A 983 -49.04 -18.15 -0.41
CA ASP A 983 -50.45 -18.27 -0.83
C ASP A 983 -50.78 -18.08 -2.32
N VAL A 984 -50.60 -19.17 -3.08
CA VAL A 984 -51.49 -19.49 -4.22
C VAL A 984 -51.94 -20.95 -4.09
N GLU A 985 -52.61 -21.29 -2.99
CA GLU A 985 -53.57 -22.40 -3.00
C GLU A 985 -54.94 -21.84 -3.41
N GLY A 986 -55.32 -22.06 -4.67
CA GLY A 986 -56.69 -21.92 -5.16
C GLY A 986 -56.95 -20.78 -6.15
N ALA A 987 -56.65 -21.01 -7.44
CA ALA A 987 -57.39 -20.50 -8.61
C ALA A 987 -56.92 -21.18 -9.90
#